data_AF-A0A9W6W0L8-F1
#
_entry.id   AF-A0A9W6W0L8-F1
#
_cell.length_a   1.000
_cell.length_b   1.000
_cell.length_c   1.000
_cell.angle_alpha   90.00
_cell.angle_beta   90.00
_cell.angle_gamma   90.00
#
_symmetry.space_group_name_H-M   'P 1'
#
loop_
_entity.id
_entity.type
_entity.pdbx_description
1 polymer ?
#
loop_
_entity_poly.entity_id
_entity_poly.type
_entity_poly.pdbx_seq_one_letter_code
_entity_poly.pdbx_strand_id
1 'polypeptide(L)'
;MRLLDAHLAEDGTDGVVLAVSGDYGTGKTHLATQLLRKVRSSHGDDARYAYVGAQEGGFHTLYRGNYLATFNRDDVIRHIREYYAHIVADSLENTGFPSEVTRRLRELEIDPQHFVTQFNLAESTFLQRLNADLAKVTRNEEYGTALMLLLRNDLADQVWEWLRGEEPDPLLRERGITSRIDDEPRALEAMGVLALLYRGRSRHFVLVFDELEKVLPSSSRPPAETIAAFRALTDLATRQGIFLVLCGLPEFLEAIGQNNAEHAITATISTDDGLSAEQVLEYIDKSMAATRYGPGLGPFSADIVQFIYLLTGGNARRIIQICQSCYRRSLDTGRVDRFMVRRAAKGKSEVVDERTVRKQIATELQKQAREYHTDHPVGGEDGPRAPYWVPVYDTGCAIFLTDSVLDEADAQRLITNARAVRTTAPRSRTALIVNGFLADPVRRDLEESFSEPPLIFARERFSEDFESLLRRLTGPLEAAEGETAVIRANISRLAAAQTNAQRYLEELALQVESMRDTTERQYAALARDLQDLDPRRRQRPLPEHVEVIFTEVVTELKALTGLDAALGELFSAESPGSVSGVLLRLHSSEAVRTVGVAKLTEALIAAFRTAVEDWYGQLDGATPSARQLERLAVFCRAFDTVLEELPVYQLNTLNDLLARPSSRTAVIEQRTRSRRQADMYVLLSELGHRVRQAFSATGPGGLHGR
;
A
#
# COMPACT_ATOMS: atom_id res chain seq x y z
N MET A 1 19.14 10.48 -24.52
CA MET A 1 20.26 11.32 -24.02
C MET A 1 20.67 12.40 -25.02
N ARG A 2 21.11 12.09 -26.24
CA ARG A 2 21.48 13.13 -27.23
C ARG A 2 20.40 14.16 -27.51
N LEU A 3 19.13 13.73 -27.64
CA LEU A 3 17.99 14.64 -27.82
C LEU A 3 17.81 15.59 -26.62
N LEU A 4 18.00 15.09 -25.41
CA LEU A 4 17.93 15.92 -24.20
C LEU A 4 19.09 16.91 -24.15
N ASP A 5 20.31 16.48 -24.48
CA ASP A 5 21.48 17.36 -24.52
C ASP A 5 21.33 18.47 -25.57
N ALA A 6 20.78 18.15 -26.75
CA ALA A 6 20.49 19.13 -27.78
C ALA A 6 19.41 20.14 -27.34
N HIS A 7 18.38 19.68 -26.63
CA HIS A 7 17.34 20.54 -26.09
C HIS A 7 17.85 21.45 -24.96
N LEU A 8 18.78 20.95 -24.13
CA LEU A 8 19.38 21.69 -23.03
C LEU A 8 20.58 22.57 -23.46
N ALA A 9 20.96 22.58 -24.74
CA ALA A 9 21.99 23.48 -25.25
C ALA A 9 21.48 24.93 -25.29
N GLU A 10 22.38 25.91 -25.21
CA GLU A 10 22.02 27.34 -25.12
C GLU A 10 21.16 27.84 -26.31
N ASP A 11 21.29 27.21 -27.48
CA ASP A 11 20.51 27.52 -28.69
C ASP A 11 19.28 26.61 -28.89
N GLY A 12 18.96 25.73 -27.93
CA GLY A 12 17.88 24.75 -28.01
C GLY A 12 16.50 25.40 -27.89
N THR A 13 15.94 25.87 -29.01
CA THR A 13 14.58 26.46 -29.04
C THR A 13 13.49 25.44 -29.29
N ASP A 14 13.83 24.30 -29.89
CA ASP A 14 12.83 23.35 -30.38
C ASP A 14 12.37 22.41 -29.26
N GLY A 15 11.05 22.26 -29.17
CA GLY A 15 10.44 21.30 -28.25
C GLY A 15 10.60 19.89 -28.77
N VAL A 16 10.69 18.93 -27.85
CA VAL A 16 10.90 17.52 -28.20
C VAL A 16 9.83 16.72 -27.48
N VAL A 17 9.08 15.92 -28.24
CA VAL A 17 8.14 14.94 -27.69
C VAL A 17 8.75 13.55 -27.89
N LEU A 18 9.13 12.91 -26.79
CA LEU A 18 9.72 11.58 -26.75
C LEU A 18 8.68 10.58 -26.24
N ALA A 19 8.29 9.64 -27.08
CA ALA A 19 7.45 8.53 -26.65
C ALA A 19 8.31 7.31 -26.29
N VAL A 20 8.03 6.69 -25.15
CA VAL A 20 8.73 5.49 -24.66
C VAL A 20 7.70 4.38 -24.48
N SER A 21 7.69 3.41 -25.39
CA SER A 21 6.86 2.21 -25.33
C SER A 21 7.65 1.00 -24.85
N GLY A 22 6.94 0.02 -24.32
CA GLY A 22 7.54 -1.16 -23.72
C GLY A 22 6.53 -2.00 -22.97
N ASP A 23 6.80 -3.29 -22.84
CA ASP A 23 6.13 -4.15 -21.87
C ASP A 23 6.39 -3.74 -20.41
N TYR A 24 5.67 -4.38 -19.49
CA TYR A 24 5.87 -4.18 -18.05
C TYR A 24 7.28 -4.62 -17.61
N GLY A 25 7.99 -3.70 -16.96
CA GLY A 25 9.31 -3.98 -16.37
C GLY A 25 10.49 -3.91 -17.34
N THR A 26 10.29 -3.48 -18.59
CA THR A 26 11.38 -3.28 -19.58
C THR A 26 12.29 -2.08 -19.28
N GLY A 27 11.90 -1.20 -18.34
CA GLY A 27 12.75 -0.10 -17.87
C GLY A 27 12.29 1.31 -18.24
N LYS A 28 11.05 1.49 -18.76
CA LYS A 28 10.47 2.80 -19.10
C LYS A 28 10.62 3.85 -17.98
N THR A 29 10.07 3.57 -16.79
CA THR A 29 10.20 4.43 -15.60
C THR A 29 11.66 4.69 -15.21
N HIS A 30 12.53 3.71 -15.40
CA HIS A 30 13.96 3.89 -15.11
C HIS A 30 14.59 4.88 -16.10
N LEU A 31 14.29 4.78 -17.39
CA LEU A 31 14.74 5.72 -18.41
C LEU A 31 14.22 7.14 -18.12
N ALA A 32 12.94 7.28 -17.82
CA ALA A 32 12.32 8.54 -17.43
C ALA A 32 13.03 9.20 -16.23
N THR A 33 13.28 8.42 -15.17
CA THR A 33 14.01 8.88 -13.97
C THR A 33 15.45 9.28 -14.29
N GLN A 34 16.13 8.53 -15.16
CA GLN A 34 17.50 8.84 -15.59
C GLN A 34 17.57 10.15 -16.39
N LEU A 35 16.58 10.42 -17.26
CA LEU A 35 16.48 11.70 -17.97
C LEU A 35 16.35 12.86 -16.98
N LEU A 36 15.44 12.76 -16.00
CA LEU A 36 15.26 13.78 -14.98
C LEU A 36 16.49 13.97 -14.09
N ARG A 37 17.16 12.88 -13.71
CA ARG A 37 18.41 12.96 -12.93
C ARG A 37 19.49 13.72 -13.70
N LYS A 38 19.58 13.51 -15.02
CA LYS A 38 20.54 14.23 -15.87
C LYS A 38 20.22 15.71 -15.97
N VAL A 39 18.95 16.08 -16.12
CA VAL A 39 18.51 17.49 -16.10
C VAL A 39 18.96 18.17 -14.80
N ARG A 40 18.70 17.53 -13.65
CA ARG A 40 19.09 18.03 -12.33
C ARG A 40 20.60 18.20 -12.18
N SER A 41 21.40 17.26 -12.70
CA SER A 41 22.86 17.30 -12.56
C SER A 41 23.53 18.32 -13.47
N SER A 42 22.97 18.58 -14.66
CA SER A 42 23.62 19.40 -15.69
C SER A 42 23.27 20.88 -15.59
N HIS A 43 22.03 21.22 -15.17
CA HIS A 43 21.49 22.58 -15.31
C HIS A 43 20.91 23.16 -14.02
N GLY A 44 20.98 22.43 -12.89
CA GLY A 44 20.58 22.96 -11.58
C GLY A 44 19.21 23.64 -11.57
N ASP A 45 19.18 24.93 -11.22
CA ASP A 45 17.96 25.75 -11.15
C ASP A 45 17.51 26.34 -12.50
N ASP A 46 18.35 26.30 -13.54
CA ASP A 46 18.04 26.85 -14.88
C ASP A 46 17.09 25.98 -15.70
N ALA A 47 16.93 24.70 -15.31
CA ALA A 47 16.01 23.75 -15.93
C ALA A 47 14.95 23.29 -14.94
N ARG A 48 13.68 23.56 -15.24
CA ARG A 48 12.54 23.09 -14.46
C ARG A 48 12.06 21.75 -14.98
N TYR A 49 11.57 20.89 -14.09
CA TYR A 49 11.04 19.60 -14.49
C TYR A 49 9.83 19.19 -13.64
N ALA A 50 8.93 18.41 -14.24
CA ALA A 50 7.79 17.82 -13.56
C ALA A 50 7.70 16.32 -13.91
N TYR A 51 7.48 15.48 -12.90
CA TYR A 51 7.26 14.04 -13.05
C TYR A 51 5.86 13.70 -12.59
N VAL A 52 5.08 13.09 -13.47
CA VAL A 52 3.68 12.77 -13.22
C VAL A 52 3.46 11.30 -13.55
N GLY A 53 3.39 10.47 -12.51
CA GLY A 53 2.97 9.08 -12.66
C GLY A 53 1.45 9.02 -12.79
N ALA A 54 0.94 8.31 -13.78
CA ALA A 54 -0.49 8.11 -13.94
C ALA A 54 -1.07 7.16 -12.90
N GLN A 55 -2.31 7.43 -12.52
CA GLN A 55 -3.13 6.55 -11.68
C GLN A 55 -4.33 6.09 -12.48
N GLU A 56 -4.98 5.02 -12.01
CA GLU A 56 -6.24 4.58 -12.58
C GLU A 56 -7.28 5.71 -12.54
N GLY A 57 -7.85 6.04 -13.69
CA GLY A 57 -8.79 7.14 -13.85
C GLY A 57 -8.63 7.81 -15.20
N GLY A 58 -9.21 8.99 -15.39
CA GLY A 58 -9.02 9.83 -16.58
C GLY A 58 -7.93 10.89 -16.41
N PHE A 59 -7.63 11.66 -17.46
CA PHE A 59 -6.74 12.83 -17.42
C PHE A 59 -7.20 13.89 -16.42
N HIS A 60 -8.50 14.03 -16.19
CA HIS A 60 -9.03 14.88 -15.12
C HIS A 60 -8.54 14.44 -13.73
N THR A 61 -8.51 13.13 -13.46
CA THR A 61 -7.97 12.59 -12.19
C THR A 61 -6.46 12.77 -12.12
N LEU A 62 -5.76 12.53 -13.25
CA LEU A 62 -4.32 12.77 -13.38
C LEU A 62 -3.95 14.23 -13.07
N TYR A 63 -4.74 15.17 -13.58
CA TYR A 63 -4.56 16.60 -13.38
C TYR A 63 -4.68 16.98 -11.91
N ARG A 64 -5.81 16.64 -11.28
CA ARG A 64 -6.11 17.03 -9.89
C ARG A 64 -5.19 16.33 -8.89
N GLY A 65 -5.00 15.02 -9.06
CA GLY A 65 -4.30 14.18 -8.08
C GLY A 65 -2.79 14.33 -8.12
N ASN A 66 -2.21 14.34 -9.32
CA ASN A 66 -0.76 14.19 -9.48
C ASN A 66 -0.11 15.39 -10.15
N TYR A 67 -0.67 15.87 -11.27
CA TYR A 67 -0.05 16.97 -12.03
C TYR A 67 -0.02 18.27 -11.22
N LEU A 68 -1.18 18.76 -10.78
CA LEU A 68 -1.26 20.01 -10.01
C LEU A 68 -0.51 19.90 -8.67
N ALA A 69 -0.50 18.72 -8.05
CA ALA A 69 0.25 18.45 -6.83
C ALA A 69 1.78 18.56 -6.99
N THR A 70 2.31 18.46 -8.21
CA THR A 70 3.74 18.74 -8.45
C THR A 70 4.09 20.23 -8.34
N PHE A 71 3.09 21.11 -8.39
CA PHE A 71 3.28 22.56 -8.30
C PHE A 71 2.78 23.08 -6.96
N ASN A 72 3.64 23.77 -6.23
CA ASN A 72 3.23 24.49 -5.03
C ASN A 72 2.54 25.81 -5.44
N ARG A 73 1.46 26.17 -4.73
CA ARG A 73 0.78 27.44 -4.89
C ARG A 73 1.74 28.62 -4.77
N ASP A 74 2.58 28.62 -3.75
CA ASP A 74 3.52 29.72 -3.49
C ASP A 74 4.57 29.83 -4.61
N ASP A 75 4.96 28.70 -5.21
CA ASP A 75 5.88 28.68 -6.35
C ASP A 75 5.22 29.25 -7.62
N VAL A 76 3.94 28.92 -7.87
CA VAL A 76 3.18 29.50 -8.98
C VAL A 76 3.01 31.01 -8.78
N ILE A 77 2.64 31.45 -7.58
CA ILE A 77 2.52 32.89 -7.25
C ILE A 77 3.86 33.60 -7.42
N ARG A 78 4.96 33.00 -6.94
CA ARG A 78 6.32 33.54 -7.12
C ARG A 78 6.65 33.68 -8.61
N HIS A 79 6.34 32.69 -9.44
CA HIS A 79 6.61 32.78 -10.88
C HIS A 79 5.78 33.89 -11.54
N ILE A 80 4.52 34.06 -11.16
CA ILE A 80 3.69 35.17 -11.66
C ILE A 80 4.23 36.53 -11.17
N ARG A 81 4.78 36.60 -9.95
CA ARG A 81 5.48 37.79 -9.45
C ARG A 81 6.74 38.08 -10.25
N GLU A 82 7.49 37.08 -10.68
CA GLU A 82 8.63 37.26 -11.61
C GLU A 82 8.15 37.86 -12.94
N TYR A 83 7.01 37.40 -13.48
CA TYR A 83 6.37 38.03 -14.65
C TYR A 83 6.07 39.51 -14.42
N TYR A 84 5.40 39.82 -13.31
CA TYR A 84 5.04 41.19 -12.95
C TYR A 84 6.27 42.08 -12.74
N ALA A 85 7.28 41.60 -12.00
CA ALA A 85 8.50 42.34 -11.69
C ALA A 85 9.28 42.73 -12.95
N HIS A 86 9.36 41.83 -13.93
CA HIS A 86 9.96 42.14 -15.22
C HIS A 86 9.16 43.19 -16.01
N ILE A 87 7.83 43.10 -16.03
CA ILE A 87 7.00 44.11 -16.71
C ILE A 87 7.23 45.49 -16.11
N VAL A 88 7.29 45.58 -14.77
CA VAL A 88 7.62 46.81 -14.06
C VAL A 88 9.03 47.27 -14.41
N ALA A 89 10.03 46.38 -14.34
CA ALA A 89 11.42 46.71 -14.66
C ALA A 89 11.61 47.21 -16.10
N ASP A 90 11.01 46.55 -17.09
CA ASP A 90 11.08 46.92 -18.52
C ASP A 90 10.46 48.31 -18.77
N SER A 91 9.38 48.63 -18.06
CA SER A 91 8.77 49.96 -18.12
C SER A 91 9.61 51.04 -17.43
N LEU A 92 10.51 50.68 -16.51
CA LEU A 92 11.39 51.61 -15.79
C LEU A 92 12.73 51.84 -16.49
N GLU A 93 13.16 50.96 -17.41
CA GLU A 93 14.43 51.11 -18.15
C GLU A 93 14.54 52.45 -18.90
N ASN A 94 13.42 53.04 -19.30
CA ASN A 94 13.38 54.29 -20.07
C ASN A 94 12.92 55.52 -19.27
N THR A 95 12.70 55.40 -17.96
CA THR A 95 12.16 56.50 -17.11
C THR A 95 13.20 57.15 -16.21
N GLY A 96 14.47 56.77 -16.33
CA GLY A 96 15.60 57.40 -15.63
C GLY A 96 15.93 56.81 -14.25
N PHE A 97 15.33 55.68 -13.87
CA PHE A 97 15.74 54.93 -12.68
C PHE A 97 17.13 54.27 -12.90
N PRO A 98 17.95 54.13 -11.84
CA PRO A 98 19.22 53.42 -11.95
C PRO A 98 19.00 51.97 -12.40
N SER A 99 19.85 51.46 -13.30
CA SER A 99 19.82 50.08 -13.79
C SER A 99 19.91 49.04 -12.68
N GLU A 100 20.50 49.41 -11.55
CA GLU A 100 20.56 48.57 -10.36
C GLU A 100 19.18 48.32 -9.74
N VAL A 101 18.25 49.29 -9.80
CA VAL A 101 16.89 49.13 -9.28
C VAL A 101 16.10 48.16 -10.17
N THR A 102 16.22 48.28 -11.49
CA THR A 102 15.55 47.36 -12.43
C THR A 102 16.12 45.95 -12.34
N ARG A 103 17.42 45.78 -12.11
CA ARG A 103 18.06 44.49 -11.82
C ARG A 103 17.50 43.85 -10.55
N ARG A 104 17.47 44.60 -9.44
CA ARG A 104 16.97 44.11 -8.15
C ARG A 104 15.46 43.79 -8.16
N LEU A 105 14.67 44.48 -8.97
CA LEU A 105 13.28 44.12 -9.23
C LEU A 105 13.18 42.78 -9.97
N ARG A 106 13.96 42.58 -11.04
CA ARG A 106 13.96 41.31 -11.81
C ARG A 106 14.38 40.11 -10.96
N GLU A 107 15.34 40.31 -10.06
CA GLU A 107 15.82 39.28 -9.12
C GLU A 107 14.89 39.08 -7.91
N LEU A 108 13.75 39.79 -7.85
CA LEU A 108 12.79 39.79 -6.74
C LEU A 108 13.40 40.17 -5.37
N GLU A 109 14.55 40.86 -5.34
CA GLU A 109 15.09 41.43 -4.09
C GLU A 109 14.21 42.57 -3.56
N ILE A 110 13.45 43.21 -4.45
CA ILE A 110 12.47 44.25 -4.14
C ILE A 110 11.09 43.72 -4.55
N ASP A 111 10.12 43.81 -3.64
CA ASP A 111 8.74 43.48 -3.95
C ASP A 111 8.19 44.46 -5.01
N PRO A 112 7.79 43.97 -6.20
CA PRO A 112 7.34 44.82 -7.29
C PRO A 112 6.00 45.52 -6.99
N GLN A 113 5.10 44.89 -6.22
CA GLN A 113 3.83 45.52 -5.82
C GLN A 113 4.10 46.66 -4.85
N HIS A 114 4.95 46.42 -3.84
CA HIS A 114 5.32 47.44 -2.88
C HIS A 114 6.02 48.63 -3.56
N PHE A 115 6.91 48.35 -4.52
CA PHE A 115 7.58 49.38 -5.30
C PHE A 115 6.58 50.23 -6.10
N VAL A 116 5.66 49.61 -6.83
CA VAL A 116 4.64 50.32 -7.62
C VAL A 116 3.77 51.23 -6.73
N THR A 117 3.35 50.74 -5.56
CA THR A 117 2.57 51.53 -4.60
C THR A 117 3.38 52.68 -4.00
N GLN A 118 4.62 52.41 -3.57
CA GLN A 118 5.48 53.40 -2.91
C GLN A 118 5.81 54.59 -3.82
N PHE A 119 6.03 54.33 -5.12
CA PHE A 119 6.33 55.36 -6.11
C PHE A 119 5.08 55.90 -6.82
N ASN A 120 3.87 55.52 -6.37
CA ASN A 120 2.58 55.95 -6.91
C ASN A 120 2.49 55.78 -8.44
N LEU A 121 3.00 54.66 -8.95
CA LEU A 121 2.92 54.32 -10.36
C LEU A 121 1.53 53.76 -10.69
N ALA A 122 1.14 53.81 -11.97
CA ALA A 122 -0.16 53.33 -12.44
C ALA A 122 -0.24 51.79 -12.41
N GLU A 123 -0.55 51.22 -11.25
CA GLU A 123 -0.65 49.77 -11.02
C GLU A 123 -1.62 49.09 -12.01
N SER A 124 -2.74 49.74 -12.32
CA SER A 124 -3.74 49.25 -13.27
C SER A 124 -3.16 49.00 -14.66
N THR A 125 -2.22 49.83 -15.12
CA THR A 125 -1.54 49.66 -16.41
C THR A 125 -0.63 48.44 -16.41
N PHE A 126 0.10 48.20 -15.32
CA PHE A 126 0.97 47.02 -15.19
C PHE A 126 0.16 45.73 -15.06
N LEU A 127 -0.93 45.72 -14.31
CA LEU A 127 -1.81 44.55 -14.19
C LEU A 127 -2.53 44.23 -15.50
N GLN A 128 -2.96 45.24 -16.27
CA GLN A 128 -3.51 45.03 -17.61
C GLN A 128 -2.48 44.41 -18.56
N ARG A 129 -1.24 44.91 -18.54
CA ARG A 129 -0.15 44.35 -19.35
C ARG A 129 0.21 42.94 -18.91
N LEU A 130 0.26 42.67 -17.61
CA LEU A 130 0.46 41.33 -17.06
C LEU A 130 -0.64 40.37 -17.53
N ASN A 131 -1.91 40.78 -17.45
CA ASN A 131 -3.01 39.94 -17.91
C ASN A 131 -2.90 39.65 -19.41
N ALA A 132 -2.59 40.65 -20.23
CA ALA A 132 -2.39 40.47 -21.67
C ALA A 132 -1.21 39.53 -21.98
N ASP A 133 -0.10 39.67 -21.26
CA ASP A 133 1.08 38.82 -21.41
C ASP A 133 0.79 37.38 -20.96
N LEU A 134 0.13 37.19 -19.82
CA LEU A 134 -0.28 35.87 -19.33
C LEU A 134 -1.29 35.23 -20.27
N ALA A 135 -2.35 35.93 -20.69
CA ALA A 135 -3.34 35.42 -21.64
C ALA A 135 -2.69 35.04 -22.99
N LYS A 136 -1.66 35.77 -23.44
CA LYS A 136 -0.88 35.43 -24.62
C LYS A 136 -0.04 34.17 -24.43
N VAL A 137 0.60 34.01 -23.27
CA VAL A 137 1.41 32.84 -22.93
C VAL A 137 0.52 31.61 -22.77
N THR A 138 -0.59 31.72 -22.04
CA THR A 138 -1.52 30.61 -21.78
C THR A 138 -2.45 30.30 -22.95
N ARG A 139 -2.63 31.25 -23.89
CA ARG A 139 -3.57 31.20 -25.01
C ARG A 139 -5.04 31.05 -24.60
N ASN A 140 -5.35 31.43 -23.35
CA ASN A 140 -6.70 31.39 -22.82
C ASN A 140 -6.89 32.54 -21.81
N GLU A 141 -7.91 33.36 -22.04
CA GLU A 141 -8.20 34.57 -21.28
C GLU A 141 -8.66 34.27 -19.84
N GLU A 142 -9.39 33.17 -19.62
CA GLU A 142 -9.83 32.77 -18.28
C GLU A 142 -8.61 32.43 -17.41
N TYR A 143 -7.66 31.65 -17.94
CA TYR A 143 -6.42 31.33 -17.23
C TYR A 143 -5.51 32.56 -17.05
N GLY A 144 -5.39 33.44 -18.05
CA GLY A 144 -4.63 34.68 -17.90
C GLY A 144 -5.17 35.54 -16.76
N THR A 145 -6.49 35.69 -16.71
CA THR A 145 -7.18 36.43 -15.66
C THR A 145 -7.01 35.76 -14.29
N ALA A 146 -7.19 34.44 -14.22
CA ALA A 146 -7.01 33.66 -12.99
C ALA A 146 -5.59 33.80 -12.44
N LEU A 147 -4.57 33.60 -13.27
CA LEU A 147 -3.16 33.72 -12.86
C LEU A 147 -2.84 35.16 -12.40
N MET A 148 -3.37 36.20 -13.05
CA MET A 148 -3.23 37.57 -12.55
C MET A 148 -3.88 37.76 -11.17
N LEU A 149 -5.06 37.18 -10.93
CA LEU A 149 -5.75 37.25 -9.64
C LEU A 149 -5.01 36.50 -8.51
N LEU A 150 -4.11 35.56 -8.80
CA LEU A 150 -3.25 34.93 -7.79
C LEU A 150 -2.30 35.91 -7.09
N LEU A 151 -2.01 37.07 -7.71
CA LEU A 151 -1.24 38.13 -7.07
C LEU A 151 -2.01 38.88 -5.98
N ARG A 152 -3.33 38.69 -5.91
CA ARG A 152 -4.20 39.30 -4.91
C ARG A 152 -4.45 38.31 -3.78
N ASN A 153 -3.91 38.62 -2.60
CA ASN A 153 -3.99 37.73 -1.44
C ASN A 153 -5.43 37.38 -1.03
N ASP A 154 -6.40 38.28 -1.29
CA ASP A 154 -7.83 38.06 -0.99
C ASP A 154 -8.53 37.09 -1.95
N LEU A 155 -7.97 36.88 -3.15
CA LEU A 155 -8.55 36.04 -4.21
C LEU A 155 -7.72 34.79 -4.53
N ALA A 156 -6.49 34.72 -4.01
CA ALA A 156 -5.55 33.67 -4.37
C ALA A 156 -6.00 32.27 -3.90
N ASP A 157 -6.77 32.18 -2.81
CA ASP A 157 -7.32 30.89 -2.34
C ASP A 157 -8.41 30.39 -3.31
N GLN A 158 -9.34 31.28 -3.70
CA GLN A 158 -10.45 30.95 -4.59
C GLN A 158 -9.95 30.55 -5.98
N VAL A 159 -8.94 31.24 -6.51
CA VAL A 159 -8.32 30.86 -7.78
C VAL A 159 -7.63 29.50 -7.68
N TRP A 160 -6.96 29.22 -6.56
CA TRP A 160 -6.30 27.93 -6.37
C TRP A 160 -7.30 26.77 -6.27
N GLU A 161 -8.44 26.97 -5.60
CA GLU A 161 -9.54 26.00 -5.59
C GLU A 161 -10.16 25.80 -6.99
N TRP A 162 -10.32 26.86 -7.78
CA TRP A 162 -10.75 26.74 -9.18
C TRP A 162 -9.74 25.96 -10.03
N LEU A 163 -8.44 26.24 -9.91
CA LEU A 163 -7.39 25.47 -10.59
C LEU A 163 -7.39 24.00 -10.16
N ARG A 164 -7.81 23.69 -8.93
CA ARG A 164 -8.03 22.32 -8.48
C ARG A 164 -9.26 21.67 -9.09
N GLY A 165 -10.07 22.35 -9.91
CA GLY A 165 -11.29 21.81 -10.52
C GLY A 165 -12.56 21.98 -9.68
N GLU A 166 -12.54 22.82 -8.65
CA GLU A 166 -13.77 23.24 -7.97
C GLU A 166 -14.56 24.25 -8.80
N GLU A 167 -15.83 24.47 -8.44
CA GLU A 167 -16.63 25.49 -9.12
C GLU A 167 -16.05 26.89 -8.91
N PRO A 168 -16.04 27.75 -9.95
CA PRO A 168 -15.58 29.12 -9.79
C PRO A 168 -16.49 29.87 -8.81
N ASP A 169 -15.88 30.51 -7.82
CA ASP A 169 -16.55 31.37 -6.85
C ASP A 169 -17.30 32.53 -7.58
N PRO A 170 -18.44 33.03 -7.05
CA PRO A 170 -19.16 34.16 -7.65
C PRO A 170 -18.27 35.35 -8.02
N LEU A 171 -17.27 35.67 -7.18
CA LEU A 171 -16.32 36.76 -7.45
C LEU A 171 -15.41 36.46 -8.66
N LEU A 172 -15.08 35.18 -8.90
CA LEU A 172 -14.33 34.78 -10.10
C LEU A 172 -15.21 34.83 -11.36
N ARG A 173 -16.48 34.45 -11.24
CA ARG A 173 -17.45 34.53 -12.36
C ARG A 173 -17.67 35.96 -12.82
N GLU A 174 -17.80 36.91 -11.89
CA GLU A 174 -17.89 38.35 -12.21
C GLU A 174 -16.65 38.89 -12.95
N ARG A 175 -15.51 38.20 -12.81
CA ARG A 175 -14.24 38.53 -13.47
C ARG A 175 -14.02 37.76 -14.77
N GLY A 176 -14.99 36.98 -15.23
CA GLY A 176 -14.95 36.27 -16.51
C GLY A 176 -14.50 34.81 -16.44
N ILE A 177 -14.22 34.27 -15.25
CA ILE A 177 -13.89 32.85 -15.06
C ILE A 177 -15.20 32.09 -14.84
N THR A 178 -15.75 31.54 -15.92
CA THR A 178 -17.09 30.92 -15.90
C THR A 178 -17.05 29.40 -16.02
N SER A 179 -15.98 28.85 -16.58
CA SER A 179 -15.84 27.43 -16.80
C SER A 179 -15.30 26.69 -15.57
N ARG A 180 -15.64 25.40 -15.45
CA ARG A 180 -15.07 24.48 -14.46
C ARG A 180 -14.11 23.52 -15.17
N ILE A 181 -13.03 23.12 -14.52
CA ILE A 181 -12.11 22.08 -15.01
C ILE A 181 -12.65 20.72 -14.54
N ASP A 182 -13.67 20.20 -15.22
CA ASP A 182 -14.40 18.98 -14.84
C ASP A 182 -14.43 17.88 -15.92
N ASP A 183 -13.81 18.11 -17.08
CA ASP A 183 -13.72 17.17 -18.19
C ASP A 183 -12.26 16.90 -18.62
N GLU A 184 -12.08 15.85 -19.43
CA GLU A 184 -10.76 15.42 -19.92
C GLU A 184 -10.07 16.49 -20.79
N PRO A 185 -10.76 17.15 -21.76
CA PRO A 185 -10.14 18.18 -22.58
C PRO A 185 -9.66 19.39 -21.78
N ARG A 186 -10.45 19.92 -20.84
CA ARG A 186 -10.05 21.07 -20.02
C ARG A 186 -8.92 20.73 -19.06
N ALA A 187 -8.89 19.51 -18.53
CA ALA A 187 -7.76 19.05 -17.72
C ALA A 187 -6.45 19.06 -18.52
N LEU A 188 -6.46 18.56 -19.75
CA LEU A 188 -5.30 18.60 -20.66
C LEU A 188 -4.92 20.03 -21.06
N GLU A 189 -5.90 20.90 -21.29
CA GLU A 189 -5.67 22.32 -21.52
C GLU A 189 -5.00 22.99 -20.32
N ALA A 190 -5.50 22.74 -19.09
CA ALA A 190 -4.93 23.24 -17.85
C ALA A 190 -3.47 22.80 -17.66
N MET A 191 -3.16 21.53 -17.97
CA MET A 191 -1.77 21.01 -17.97
C MET A 191 -0.91 21.79 -18.96
N GLY A 192 -1.41 22.04 -20.17
CA GLY A 192 -0.72 22.83 -21.18
C GLY A 192 -0.43 24.26 -20.70
N VAL A 193 -1.42 24.92 -20.11
CA VAL A 193 -1.32 26.27 -19.57
C VAL A 193 -0.22 26.38 -18.52
N LEU A 194 -0.19 25.47 -17.54
CA LEU A 194 0.85 25.46 -16.52
C LEU A 194 2.22 25.15 -17.13
N ALA A 195 2.30 24.21 -18.06
CA ALA A 195 3.55 23.91 -18.76
C ALA A 195 4.12 25.13 -19.52
N LEU A 196 3.25 25.96 -20.12
CA LEU A 196 3.66 27.21 -20.78
C LEU A 196 4.12 28.27 -19.80
N LEU A 197 3.42 28.40 -18.67
CA LEU A 197 3.81 29.34 -17.63
C LEU A 197 5.24 29.07 -17.15
N TYR A 198 5.57 27.81 -16.86
CA TYR A 198 6.92 27.42 -16.43
C TYR A 198 7.96 27.49 -17.54
N ARG A 199 7.57 27.26 -18.80
CA ARG A 199 8.47 27.38 -19.95
C ARG A 199 8.80 28.82 -20.31
N GLY A 200 7.85 29.75 -20.17
CA GLY A 200 7.96 31.07 -20.78
C GLY A 200 9.13 31.92 -20.27
N ARG A 201 9.59 31.72 -19.02
CA ARG A 201 10.77 32.40 -18.47
C ARG A 201 11.91 31.46 -18.07
N SER A 202 11.66 30.17 -17.85
CA SER A 202 12.75 29.19 -17.65
C SER A 202 13.46 28.91 -18.98
N ARG A 203 14.79 28.70 -18.97
CA ARG A 203 15.53 28.36 -20.19
C ARG A 203 15.07 27.02 -20.78
N HIS A 204 14.81 26.04 -19.92
CA HIS A 204 14.34 24.70 -20.32
C HIS A 204 13.25 24.18 -19.36
N PHE A 205 12.22 23.52 -19.92
CA PHE A 205 11.18 22.83 -19.14
C PHE A 205 11.02 21.39 -19.62
N VAL A 206 11.11 20.43 -18.69
CA VAL A 206 11.04 18.99 -18.96
C VAL A 206 9.83 18.38 -18.25
N LEU A 207 8.86 17.87 -19.00
CA LEU A 207 7.65 17.25 -18.47
C LEU A 207 7.66 15.75 -18.77
N VAL A 208 7.45 14.92 -17.75
CA VAL A 208 7.40 13.46 -17.89
C VAL A 208 6.06 12.95 -17.41
N PHE A 209 5.33 12.27 -18.29
CA PHE A 209 4.17 11.45 -17.94
C PHE A 209 4.58 9.98 -17.98
N ASP A 210 4.39 9.27 -16.87
CA ASP A 210 4.67 7.84 -16.76
C ASP A 210 3.39 7.02 -16.57
N GLU A 211 3.40 5.76 -16.99
CA GLU A 211 2.30 4.79 -16.89
C GLU A 211 0.97 5.25 -17.50
N LEU A 212 1.01 6.01 -18.60
CA LEU A 212 -0.17 6.63 -19.22
C LEU A 212 -1.28 5.64 -19.63
N GLU A 213 -0.95 4.34 -19.78
CA GLU A 213 -1.94 3.28 -19.99
C GLU A 213 -3.03 3.22 -18.91
N LYS A 214 -2.74 3.69 -17.69
CA LYS A 214 -3.70 3.72 -16.56
C LYS A 214 -4.77 4.80 -16.69
N VAL A 215 -4.55 5.78 -17.56
CA VAL A 215 -5.41 6.97 -17.72
C VAL A 215 -6.60 6.69 -18.66
N LEU A 216 -6.61 5.54 -19.33
CA LEU A 216 -7.71 5.15 -20.21
C LEU A 216 -8.49 3.97 -19.62
N PRO A 217 -9.82 3.93 -19.82
CA PRO A 217 -10.59 2.75 -19.45
C PRO A 217 -10.09 1.54 -20.24
N SER A 218 -9.79 0.43 -19.54
CA SER A 218 -9.22 -0.82 -20.09
C SER A 218 -10.04 -1.49 -21.21
N SER A 219 -11.20 -0.94 -21.59
CA SER A 219 -12.18 -1.54 -22.50
C SER A 219 -12.76 -0.59 -23.56
N SER A 220 -12.35 0.68 -23.64
CA SER A 220 -12.88 1.62 -24.64
C SER A 220 -11.84 2.55 -25.26
N ARG A 221 -11.97 2.80 -26.57
CA ARG A 221 -11.17 3.79 -27.29
C ARG A 221 -11.49 5.19 -26.72
N PRO A 222 -10.48 6.05 -26.45
CA PRO A 222 -10.72 7.37 -25.91
C PRO A 222 -11.64 8.21 -26.84
N PRO A 223 -12.48 9.08 -26.28
CA PRO A 223 -13.29 10.02 -27.07
C PRO A 223 -12.41 10.86 -28.01
N ALA A 224 -12.95 11.21 -29.18
CA ALA A 224 -12.23 11.98 -30.19
C ALA A 224 -11.74 13.35 -29.66
N GLU A 225 -12.54 13.98 -28.78
CA GLU A 225 -12.21 15.25 -28.14
C GLU A 225 -10.99 15.15 -27.22
N THR A 226 -10.87 14.06 -26.45
CA THR A 226 -9.72 13.80 -25.57
C THR A 226 -8.45 13.57 -26.39
N ILE A 227 -8.55 12.82 -27.49
CA ILE A 227 -7.43 12.63 -28.44
C ILE A 227 -7.02 13.98 -29.03
N ALA A 228 -7.98 14.83 -29.42
CA ALA A 228 -7.71 16.16 -29.96
C ALA A 228 -7.03 17.08 -28.94
N ALA A 229 -7.50 17.10 -27.69
CA ALA A 229 -6.89 17.87 -26.61
C ALA A 229 -5.47 17.39 -26.28
N PHE A 230 -5.24 16.08 -26.27
CA PHE A 230 -3.91 15.51 -26.04
C PHE A 230 -2.94 15.88 -27.17
N ARG A 231 -3.41 15.88 -28.42
CA ARG A 231 -2.63 16.36 -29.58
C ARG A 231 -2.29 17.84 -29.46
N ALA A 232 -3.26 18.65 -29.03
CA ALA A 232 -3.00 20.06 -28.79
C ALA A 232 -1.88 20.25 -27.74
N LEU A 233 -1.85 19.42 -26.69
CA LEU A 233 -0.78 19.41 -25.69
C LEU A 233 0.59 18.99 -26.28
N THR A 234 0.65 17.94 -27.10
CA THR A 234 1.91 17.51 -27.72
C THR A 234 2.43 18.54 -28.73
N ASP A 235 1.55 19.11 -29.55
CA ASP A 235 1.89 20.17 -30.51
C ASP A 235 2.37 21.43 -29.80
N LEU A 236 1.71 21.76 -28.68
CA LEU A 236 2.09 22.86 -27.82
C LEU A 236 3.51 22.64 -27.28
N ALA A 237 3.82 21.44 -26.80
CA ALA A 237 5.16 21.12 -26.29
C ALA A 237 6.24 21.33 -27.36
N THR A 238 6.04 20.81 -28.56
CA THR A 238 6.97 20.95 -29.69
C THR A 238 7.16 22.43 -30.09
N ARG A 239 6.07 23.20 -30.21
CA ARG A 239 6.12 24.62 -30.64
C ARG A 239 6.65 25.58 -29.59
N GLN A 240 6.64 25.20 -28.32
CA GLN A 240 6.97 26.09 -27.20
C GLN A 240 8.29 25.71 -26.55
N GLY A 241 9.04 24.77 -27.12
CA GLY A 241 10.34 24.40 -26.58
C GLY A 241 10.22 23.63 -25.27
N ILE A 242 9.21 22.76 -25.11
CA ILE A 242 9.06 21.89 -23.94
C ILE A 242 9.59 20.50 -24.30
N PHE A 243 10.36 19.89 -23.40
CA PHE A 243 10.78 18.50 -23.54
C PHE A 243 9.75 17.60 -22.85
N LEU A 244 8.86 17.01 -23.64
CA LEU A 244 7.80 16.13 -23.17
C LEU A 244 8.20 14.66 -23.32
N VAL A 245 8.11 13.88 -22.26
CA VAL A 245 8.33 12.42 -22.27
C VAL A 245 7.03 11.72 -21.94
N LEU A 246 6.59 10.83 -22.83
CA LEU A 246 5.38 10.03 -22.68
C LEU A 246 5.77 8.57 -22.53
N CYS A 247 5.61 8.00 -21.33
CA CYS A 247 5.85 6.58 -21.10
C CYS A 247 4.53 5.83 -20.97
N GLY A 248 4.39 4.74 -21.72
CA GLY A 248 3.24 3.86 -21.58
C GLY A 248 3.38 2.56 -22.35
N LEU A 249 2.29 1.79 -22.41
CA LEU A 249 2.23 0.58 -23.23
C LEU A 249 2.17 0.89 -24.74
N PRO A 250 2.65 -0.02 -25.62
CA PRO A 250 2.56 0.14 -27.06
C PRO A 250 1.12 0.41 -27.54
N GLU A 251 0.13 -0.30 -27.01
CA GLU A 251 -1.28 -0.18 -27.38
C GLU A 251 -1.83 1.22 -27.11
N PHE A 252 -1.37 1.86 -26.03
CA PHE A 252 -1.75 3.23 -25.69
C PHE A 252 -1.22 4.22 -26.74
N LEU A 253 0.06 4.10 -27.10
CA LEU A 253 0.66 4.97 -28.10
C LEU A 253 0.06 4.71 -29.49
N GLU A 254 -0.25 3.47 -29.83
CA GLU A 254 -0.94 3.12 -31.08
C GLU A 254 -2.36 3.68 -31.12
N ALA A 255 -3.13 3.56 -30.04
CA ALA A 255 -4.50 4.10 -29.97
C ALA A 255 -4.54 5.61 -30.23
N ILE A 256 -3.50 6.33 -29.78
CA ILE A 256 -3.33 7.77 -30.04
C ILE A 256 -2.72 8.03 -31.43
N GLY A 257 -1.84 7.12 -31.87
CA GLY A 257 -1.05 7.16 -33.11
C GLY A 257 -1.82 6.92 -34.41
N GLN A 258 -2.81 6.01 -34.39
CA GLN A 258 -3.53 5.51 -35.58
C GLN A 258 -4.31 6.57 -36.39
N ASN A 259 -4.41 7.82 -35.93
CA ASN A 259 -5.12 8.90 -36.61
C ASN A 259 -4.21 10.08 -37.01
N ASN A 260 -2.99 9.84 -37.53
CA ASN A 260 -2.01 10.86 -37.96
C ASN A 260 -1.20 11.56 -36.82
N ALA A 261 -0.85 10.89 -35.72
CA ALA A 261 -0.02 11.49 -34.66
C ALA A 261 1.51 11.46 -34.95
N GLU A 262 1.93 10.91 -36.09
CA GLU A 262 3.34 10.79 -36.49
C GLU A 262 4.07 12.15 -36.63
N HIS A 263 3.33 13.26 -36.76
CA HIS A 263 3.93 14.60 -36.95
C HIS A 263 4.24 15.33 -35.63
N ALA A 264 3.67 14.90 -34.50
CA ALA A 264 3.87 15.58 -33.21
C ALA A 264 4.95 14.92 -32.33
N ILE A 265 5.13 13.60 -32.47
CA ILE A 265 6.13 12.83 -31.72
C ILE A 265 7.48 12.93 -32.44
N THR A 266 8.46 13.55 -31.80
CA THR A 266 9.80 13.74 -32.36
C THR A 266 10.58 12.43 -32.45
N ALA A 267 10.41 11.54 -31.48
CA ALA A 267 11.05 10.22 -31.47
C ALA A 267 10.27 9.21 -30.63
N THR A 268 10.30 7.95 -31.06
CA THR A 268 9.74 6.81 -30.31
C THR A 268 10.87 5.85 -29.92
N ILE A 269 10.92 5.46 -28.66
CA ILE A 269 11.82 4.44 -28.13
C ILE A 269 10.96 3.25 -27.73
N SER A 270 11.08 2.14 -28.46
CA SER A 270 10.53 0.86 -28.03
C SER A 270 11.54 0.14 -27.13
N THR A 271 11.02 -0.47 -26.07
CA THR A 271 11.76 -1.33 -25.12
C THR A 271 11.19 -2.75 -25.09
N ASP A 272 10.40 -3.13 -26.11
CA ASP A 272 9.64 -4.39 -26.16
C ASP A 272 10.56 -5.62 -26.18
N ASP A 273 11.69 -5.54 -26.89
CA ASP A 273 12.67 -6.62 -26.98
C ASP A 273 13.47 -6.86 -25.68
N GLY A 274 13.28 -6.00 -24.67
CA GLY A 274 14.07 -6.03 -23.43
C GLY A 274 15.56 -5.78 -23.67
N LEU A 275 16.40 -6.21 -22.72
CA LEU A 275 17.85 -6.13 -22.82
C LEU A 275 18.43 -7.39 -23.46
N SER A 276 19.29 -7.24 -24.46
CA SER A 276 20.06 -8.36 -25.04
C SER A 276 21.06 -8.94 -24.02
N ALA A 277 21.50 -10.18 -24.23
CA ALA A 277 22.50 -10.82 -23.34
C ALA A 277 23.77 -9.97 -23.18
N GLU A 278 24.23 -9.33 -24.26
CA GLU A 278 25.38 -8.41 -24.26
C GLU A 278 25.10 -7.16 -23.41
N GLN A 279 23.90 -6.58 -23.53
CA GLN A 279 23.47 -5.43 -22.72
C GLN A 279 23.31 -5.80 -21.25
N VAL A 280 22.89 -7.03 -20.93
CA VAL A 280 22.84 -7.52 -19.54
C VAL A 280 24.24 -7.64 -18.96
N LEU A 281 25.20 -8.20 -19.71
CA LEU A 281 26.60 -8.27 -19.31
C LEU A 281 27.17 -6.88 -19.04
N GLU A 282 26.99 -5.96 -19.98
CA GLU A 282 27.44 -4.56 -19.86
C GLU A 282 26.78 -3.86 -18.67
N TYR A 283 25.48 -4.07 -18.47
CA TYR A 283 24.74 -3.50 -17.34
C TYR A 283 25.29 -3.99 -15.99
N ILE A 284 25.53 -5.30 -15.86
CA ILE A 284 26.07 -5.88 -14.63
C ILE A 284 27.48 -5.35 -14.40
N ASP A 285 28.36 -5.38 -15.41
CA ASP A 285 29.73 -4.88 -15.31
C ASP A 285 29.78 -3.41 -14.84
N LYS A 286 28.99 -2.53 -15.46
CA LYS A 286 28.86 -1.11 -15.06
C LYS A 286 28.31 -0.95 -13.64
N SER A 287 27.33 -1.77 -13.27
CA SER A 287 26.74 -1.72 -11.93
C SER A 287 27.72 -2.19 -10.86
N MET A 288 28.58 -3.16 -11.19
CA MET A 288 29.58 -3.72 -10.29
C MET A 288 30.74 -2.77 -10.03
N ALA A 289 31.10 -1.92 -11.00
CA ALA A 289 32.13 -0.89 -10.87
C ALA A 289 31.92 0.05 -9.66
N ALA A 290 30.66 0.28 -9.26
CA ALA A 290 30.30 1.10 -8.10
C ALA A 290 30.26 0.33 -6.76
N THR A 291 30.67 -0.94 -6.74
CA THR A 291 30.59 -1.82 -5.55
C THR A 291 31.96 -2.24 -5.04
N ARG A 292 31.99 -2.95 -3.90
CA ARG A 292 33.24 -3.45 -3.28
C ARG A 292 34.08 -4.36 -4.17
N TYR A 293 33.52 -4.95 -5.22
CA TYR A 293 34.24 -5.83 -6.14
C TYR A 293 34.95 -5.08 -7.26
N GLY A 294 34.69 -3.78 -7.42
CA GLY A 294 35.30 -2.95 -8.46
C GLY A 294 34.80 -3.26 -9.86
N PRO A 295 35.49 -2.76 -10.91
CA PRO A 295 35.15 -3.03 -12.30
C PRO A 295 35.36 -4.51 -12.63
N GLY A 296 34.43 -5.09 -13.40
CA GLY A 296 34.39 -6.52 -13.71
C GLY A 296 33.08 -7.18 -13.27
N LEU A 297 32.87 -8.41 -13.75
CA LEU A 297 31.65 -9.18 -13.46
C LEU A 297 31.57 -9.73 -12.03
N GLY A 298 32.71 -9.89 -11.34
CA GLY A 298 32.78 -10.57 -10.04
C GLY A 298 31.87 -9.88 -9.02
N PRO A 299 30.91 -10.58 -8.38
CA PRO A 299 30.87 -12.00 -8.10
C PRO A 299 30.11 -12.87 -9.12
N PHE A 300 29.62 -12.28 -10.22
CA PHE A 300 28.99 -12.98 -11.35
C PHE A 300 30.06 -13.48 -12.33
N SER A 301 29.76 -14.60 -13.01
CA SER A 301 30.51 -15.06 -14.17
C SER A 301 29.67 -14.88 -15.44
N ALA A 302 30.30 -14.85 -16.62
CA ALA A 302 29.58 -14.73 -17.89
C ALA A 302 28.51 -15.83 -18.08
N ASP A 303 28.79 -17.07 -17.67
CA ASP A 303 27.83 -18.18 -17.68
C ASP A 303 26.60 -17.89 -16.81
N ILE A 304 26.82 -17.30 -15.63
CA ILE A 304 25.74 -16.93 -14.70
C ILE A 304 24.91 -15.78 -15.27
N VAL A 305 25.54 -14.80 -15.92
CA VAL A 305 24.82 -13.71 -16.58
C VAL A 305 23.98 -14.23 -17.74
N GLN A 306 24.51 -15.14 -18.55
CA GLN A 306 23.75 -15.80 -19.60
C GLN A 306 22.56 -16.58 -19.03
N PHE A 307 22.77 -17.27 -17.90
CA PHE A 307 21.71 -17.98 -17.20
C PHE A 307 20.63 -17.04 -16.66
N ILE A 308 21.00 -15.85 -16.14
CA ILE A 308 20.05 -14.81 -15.74
C ILE A 308 19.27 -14.33 -16.96
N TYR A 309 19.92 -14.02 -18.08
CA TYR A 309 19.26 -13.59 -19.31
C TYR A 309 18.23 -14.62 -19.81
N LEU A 310 18.60 -15.90 -19.88
CA LEU A 310 17.70 -17.00 -20.27
C LEU A 310 16.48 -17.12 -19.35
N LEU A 311 16.65 -16.83 -18.06
CA LEU A 311 15.54 -16.83 -17.10
C LEU A 311 14.69 -15.56 -17.19
N THR A 312 15.22 -14.42 -17.58
CA THR A 312 14.47 -13.16 -17.56
C THR A 312 13.91 -12.74 -18.92
N GLY A 313 14.37 -13.36 -20.01
CA GLY A 313 14.03 -12.94 -21.37
C GLY A 313 14.38 -11.48 -21.63
N GLY A 314 15.49 -10.99 -21.06
CA GLY A 314 15.87 -9.58 -21.16
C GLY A 314 15.07 -8.57 -20.32
N ASN A 315 14.09 -8.99 -19.50
CA ASN A 315 13.31 -8.04 -18.70
C ASN A 315 14.18 -7.32 -17.64
N ALA A 316 14.39 -6.02 -17.83
CA ALA A 316 15.31 -5.22 -17.01
C ALA A 316 14.97 -5.26 -15.51
N ARG A 317 13.69 -5.10 -15.13
CA ARG A 317 13.26 -5.14 -13.73
C ARG A 317 13.60 -6.49 -13.09
N ARG A 318 13.30 -7.61 -13.77
CA ARG A 318 13.60 -8.95 -13.27
C ARG A 318 15.11 -9.18 -13.14
N ILE A 319 15.90 -8.75 -14.12
CA ILE A 319 17.38 -8.83 -14.09
C ILE A 319 17.90 -8.13 -12.85
N ILE A 320 17.50 -6.88 -12.62
CA ILE A 320 17.96 -6.07 -11.47
C ILE A 320 17.62 -6.76 -10.15
N GLN A 321 16.39 -7.28 -10.02
CA GLN A 321 15.92 -7.95 -8.82
C GLN A 321 16.71 -9.23 -8.52
N ILE A 322 16.95 -10.06 -9.53
CA ILE A 322 17.74 -11.29 -9.39
C ILE A 322 19.19 -10.93 -9.06
N CYS A 323 19.79 -9.97 -9.77
CA CYS A 323 21.16 -9.53 -9.52
C CYS A 323 21.31 -8.98 -8.09
N GLN A 324 20.40 -8.14 -7.62
CA GLN A 324 20.44 -7.60 -6.25
C GLN A 324 20.36 -8.72 -5.20
N SER A 325 19.49 -9.71 -5.43
CA SER A 325 19.30 -10.84 -4.50
C SER A 325 20.54 -11.76 -4.49
N CYS A 326 21.14 -12.00 -5.65
CA CYS A 326 22.37 -12.77 -5.78
C CYS A 326 23.56 -12.04 -5.16
N TYR A 327 23.68 -10.73 -5.41
CA TYR A 327 24.73 -9.89 -4.84
C TYR A 327 24.72 -9.92 -3.32
N ARG A 328 23.55 -9.70 -2.69
CA ARG A 328 23.42 -9.75 -1.21
C ARG A 328 23.90 -11.08 -0.63
N ARG A 329 23.53 -12.19 -1.26
CA ARG A 329 23.94 -13.54 -0.80
C ARG A 329 25.41 -13.84 -1.11
N SER A 330 25.94 -13.27 -2.18
CA SER A 330 27.37 -13.38 -2.51
C SER A 330 28.26 -12.66 -1.51
N LEU A 331 27.70 -11.81 -0.64
CA LEU A 331 28.49 -11.15 0.38
C LEU A 331 29.13 -12.16 1.34
N ASP A 332 28.44 -13.27 1.60
CA ASP A 332 28.87 -14.36 2.47
C ASP A 332 29.70 -15.42 1.73
N THR A 333 29.38 -15.71 0.46
CA THR A 333 29.98 -16.81 -0.32
C THR A 333 31.08 -16.39 -1.29
N GLY A 334 31.21 -15.09 -1.59
CA GLY A 334 32.20 -14.52 -2.52
C GLY A 334 31.95 -14.79 -4.01
N ARG A 335 30.95 -15.58 -4.37
CA ARG A 335 30.58 -15.93 -5.76
C ARG A 335 29.09 -16.18 -5.90
N VAL A 336 28.56 -15.93 -7.10
CA VAL A 336 27.18 -16.28 -7.48
C VAL A 336 27.19 -17.59 -8.25
N ASP A 337 26.40 -18.56 -7.82
CA ASP A 337 26.17 -19.82 -8.54
C ASP A 337 24.75 -19.92 -9.11
N ARG A 338 24.51 -20.93 -9.95
CA ARG A 338 23.18 -21.16 -10.57
C ARG A 338 22.09 -21.44 -9.53
N PHE A 339 22.43 -22.02 -8.38
CA PHE A 339 21.47 -22.31 -7.31
C PHE A 339 20.99 -21.01 -6.65
N MET A 340 21.89 -20.05 -6.41
CA MET A 340 21.57 -18.72 -5.90
C MET A 340 20.67 -17.96 -6.87
N VAL A 341 20.94 -18.03 -8.18
CA VAL A 341 20.08 -17.42 -9.22
C VAL A 341 18.69 -18.06 -9.23
N ARG A 342 18.60 -19.40 -9.24
CA ARG A 342 17.31 -20.11 -9.17
C ARG A 342 16.54 -19.74 -7.90
N ARG A 343 17.21 -19.68 -6.75
CA ARG A 343 16.61 -19.28 -5.47
C ARG A 343 16.19 -17.81 -5.47
N ALA A 344 16.93 -16.93 -6.12
CA ALA A 344 16.59 -15.52 -6.28
C ALA A 344 15.36 -15.33 -7.18
N ALA A 345 15.28 -16.09 -8.27
CA ALA A 345 14.10 -16.12 -9.15
C ALA A 345 12.86 -16.65 -8.40
N LYS A 346 13.00 -17.78 -7.67
CA LYS A 346 11.91 -18.37 -6.86
C LYS A 346 11.48 -17.49 -5.68
N GLY A 347 12.42 -16.82 -5.01
CA GLY A 347 12.14 -16.07 -3.79
C GLY A 347 11.45 -14.73 -3.98
N LYS A 348 11.24 -14.28 -5.22
CA LYS A 348 10.65 -12.96 -5.54
C LYS A 348 9.69 -12.89 -6.73
N SER A 349 9.49 -13.96 -7.52
CA SER A 349 8.11 -14.20 -7.97
C SER A 349 7.28 -14.21 -6.70
N GLU A 350 6.13 -13.52 -6.65
CA GLU A 350 5.17 -13.75 -5.58
C GLU A 350 4.69 -15.21 -5.70
N VAL A 351 5.52 -16.17 -5.26
CA VAL A 351 5.10 -17.51 -4.94
C VAL A 351 4.27 -17.31 -3.70
N VAL A 352 3.04 -16.91 -3.95
CA VAL A 352 1.98 -16.86 -2.97
C VAL A 352 1.93 -18.26 -2.39
N ASP A 353 1.87 -18.36 -1.06
CA ASP A 353 1.83 -19.66 -0.38
C ASP A 353 0.87 -20.58 -1.12
N GLU A 354 1.28 -21.80 -1.43
CA GLU A 354 0.50 -22.72 -2.26
C GLU A 354 -0.93 -22.85 -1.70
N ARG A 355 -1.08 -22.80 -0.37
CA ARG A 355 -2.38 -22.78 0.33
C ARG A 355 -3.27 -21.62 -0.09
N THR A 356 -2.70 -20.45 -0.33
CA THR A 356 -3.43 -19.25 -0.76
C THR A 356 -3.86 -19.37 -2.22
N VAL A 357 -3.01 -19.90 -3.11
CA VAL A 357 -3.40 -20.19 -4.50
C VAL A 357 -4.50 -21.25 -4.54
N ARG A 358 -4.37 -22.30 -3.73
CA ARG A 358 -5.40 -23.34 -3.56
C ARG A 358 -6.72 -22.78 -3.04
N LYS A 359 -6.68 -21.87 -2.07
CA LYS A 359 -7.87 -21.14 -1.60
C LYS A 359 -8.50 -20.32 -2.72
N GLN A 360 -7.69 -19.61 -3.51
CA GLN A 360 -8.20 -18.78 -4.60
C GLN A 360 -8.82 -19.62 -5.72
N ILE A 361 -8.21 -20.75 -6.11
CA ILE A 361 -8.81 -21.72 -7.04
C ILE A 361 -10.16 -22.23 -6.49
N ALA A 362 -10.20 -22.61 -5.21
CA ALA A 362 -11.43 -23.06 -4.56
C ALA A 362 -12.51 -21.98 -4.54
N THR A 363 -12.14 -20.74 -4.23
CA THR A 363 -13.05 -19.58 -4.23
C THR A 363 -13.61 -19.30 -5.63
N GLU A 364 -12.78 -19.32 -6.68
CA GLU A 364 -13.26 -19.10 -8.05
C GLU A 364 -14.16 -20.24 -8.55
N LEU A 365 -13.84 -21.50 -8.23
CA LEU A 365 -14.71 -22.64 -8.53
C LEU A 365 -16.07 -22.53 -7.79
N GLN A 366 -16.06 -22.08 -6.53
CA GLN A 366 -17.27 -21.85 -5.74
C GLN A 366 -18.12 -20.68 -6.27
N LYS A 367 -17.50 -19.57 -6.67
CA LYS A 367 -18.19 -18.42 -7.30
C LYS A 367 -18.96 -18.87 -8.55
N GLN A 368 -18.37 -19.77 -9.34
CA GLN A 368 -19.00 -20.32 -10.54
C GLN A 368 -19.97 -21.48 -10.27
N ALA A 369 -20.21 -21.81 -9.00
CA ALA A 369 -21.09 -22.91 -8.58
C ALA A 369 -20.74 -24.25 -9.23
N ARG A 370 -19.44 -24.51 -9.46
CA ARG A 370 -18.94 -25.76 -10.02
C ARG A 370 -18.60 -26.74 -8.91
N GLU A 371 -19.07 -27.98 -9.05
CA GLU A 371 -18.58 -29.08 -8.23
C GLU A 371 -17.10 -29.34 -8.56
N TYR A 372 -16.30 -29.64 -7.55
CA TYR A 372 -14.90 -30.02 -7.74
C TYR A 372 -14.46 -30.99 -6.65
N HIS A 373 -13.59 -31.92 -7.01
CA HIS A 373 -12.96 -32.86 -6.11
C HIS A 373 -11.46 -32.58 -6.03
N THR A 374 -10.89 -32.72 -4.84
CA THR A 374 -9.44 -32.62 -4.63
C THR A 374 -8.85 -34.02 -4.56
N ASP A 375 -7.66 -34.20 -5.13
CA ASP A 375 -6.93 -35.48 -5.16
C ASP A 375 -7.77 -36.67 -5.67
N HIS A 376 -8.50 -36.46 -6.78
CA HIS A 376 -9.45 -37.43 -7.32
C HIS A 376 -8.75 -38.50 -8.18
N PRO A 377 -8.98 -39.80 -7.91
CA PRO A 377 -8.42 -40.87 -8.72
C PRO A 377 -9.22 -41.03 -10.03
N VAL A 378 -8.57 -40.75 -11.16
CA VAL A 378 -9.22 -40.77 -12.48
C VAL A 378 -9.31 -42.20 -13.01
N GLY A 379 -10.53 -42.71 -13.23
CA GLY A 379 -10.77 -44.02 -13.85
C GLY A 379 -10.80 -45.22 -12.90
N GLY A 380 -10.98 -45.00 -11.58
CA GLY A 380 -11.06 -46.04 -10.55
C GLY A 380 -10.06 -45.80 -9.41
N GLU A 381 -10.16 -46.55 -8.30
CA GLU A 381 -9.34 -46.32 -7.09
C GLU A 381 -7.82 -46.39 -7.33
N ASP A 382 -7.39 -47.17 -8.33
CA ASP A 382 -5.97 -47.33 -8.73
C ASP A 382 -5.53 -46.39 -9.87
N GLY A 383 -6.39 -45.46 -10.28
CA GLY A 383 -6.12 -44.52 -11.37
C GLY A 383 -5.18 -43.36 -11.00
N PRO A 384 -4.60 -42.65 -11.99
CA PRO A 384 -3.78 -41.47 -11.74
C PRO A 384 -4.59 -40.39 -11.02
N ARG A 385 -3.99 -39.76 -10.00
CA ARG A 385 -4.68 -38.73 -9.20
C ARG A 385 -4.55 -37.34 -9.83
N ALA A 386 -5.70 -36.69 -9.99
CA ALA A 386 -5.78 -35.29 -10.40
C ALA A 386 -5.82 -34.38 -9.15
N PRO A 387 -4.93 -33.39 -9.01
CA PRO A 387 -4.92 -32.49 -7.85
C PRO A 387 -6.26 -31.78 -7.66
N TYR A 388 -6.87 -31.35 -8.76
CA TYR A 388 -8.22 -30.83 -8.84
C TYR A 388 -8.93 -31.48 -10.02
N TRP A 389 -10.12 -32.01 -9.76
CA TRP A 389 -10.99 -32.60 -10.77
C TRP A 389 -12.33 -31.88 -10.79
N VAL A 390 -12.67 -31.32 -11.93
CA VAL A 390 -13.98 -30.68 -12.17
C VAL A 390 -14.80 -31.65 -13.01
N PRO A 391 -15.80 -32.35 -12.43
CA PRO A 391 -16.65 -33.26 -13.19
C PRO A 391 -17.50 -32.51 -14.21
N VAL A 392 -17.55 -33.07 -15.42
CA VAL A 392 -18.43 -32.62 -16.51
C VAL A 392 -19.08 -33.89 -17.08
N TYR A 393 -20.25 -34.23 -16.53
CA TYR A 393 -21.00 -35.45 -16.83
C TYR A 393 -20.18 -36.73 -16.57
N ASP A 394 -20.09 -37.64 -17.55
CA ASP A 394 -19.32 -38.89 -17.49
C ASP A 394 -17.80 -38.68 -17.65
N THR A 395 -17.35 -37.41 -17.72
CA THR A 395 -15.95 -37.01 -17.92
C THR A 395 -15.56 -35.89 -16.95
N GLY A 396 -14.41 -35.26 -17.15
CA GLY A 396 -14.05 -34.08 -16.37
C GLY A 396 -12.75 -33.41 -16.81
N CYS A 397 -12.44 -32.32 -16.12
CA CYS A 397 -11.24 -31.53 -16.34
C CYS A 397 -10.28 -31.71 -15.16
N ALA A 398 -9.04 -32.08 -15.46
CA ALA A 398 -7.97 -32.13 -14.47
C ALA A 398 -7.17 -30.82 -14.47
N ILE A 399 -7.08 -30.18 -13.32
CA ILE A 399 -6.30 -28.96 -13.12
C ILE A 399 -5.11 -29.31 -12.23
N PHE A 400 -3.91 -29.11 -12.78
CA PHE A 400 -2.64 -29.32 -12.08
C PHE A 400 -2.16 -28.00 -11.51
N LEU A 401 -1.73 -28.01 -10.25
CA LEU A 401 -1.05 -26.89 -9.62
C LEU A 401 0.39 -27.30 -9.36
N THR A 402 1.33 -26.48 -9.81
CA THR A 402 2.76 -26.63 -9.54
C THR A 402 3.34 -25.29 -9.15
N ASP A 403 4.44 -25.32 -8.41
CA ASP A 403 5.30 -24.16 -8.24
C ASP A 403 6.09 -23.88 -9.54
N SER A 404 7.08 -23.01 -9.45
CA SER A 404 7.92 -22.61 -10.57
C SER A 404 8.59 -23.80 -11.28
N VAL A 405 8.37 -23.92 -12.59
CA VAL A 405 8.96 -24.91 -13.50
C VAL A 405 10.19 -24.28 -14.16
N LEU A 406 11.38 -24.72 -13.75
CA LEU A 406 12.65 -24.11 -14.14
C LEU A 406 13.49 -24.96 -15.10
N ASP A 407 13.22 -26.26 -15.20
CA ASP A 407 13.99 -27.18 -16.02
C ASP A 407 13.10 -28.22 -16.71
N GLU A 408 13.72 -28.91 -17.68
CA GLU A 408 13.07 -29.92 -18.51
C GLU A 408 12.64 -31.15 -17.69
N ALA A 409 13.30 -31.44 -16.57
CA ALA A 409 12.93 -32.55 -15.70
C ALA A 409 11.61 -32.28 -14.97
N ASP A 410 11.42 -31.05 -14.45
CA ASP A 410 10.15 -30.62 -13.86
C ASP A 410 9.02 -30.63 -14.91
N ALA A 411 9.29 -30.12 -16.12
CA ALA A 411 8.34 -30.15 -17.23
C ALA A 411 7.95 -31.59 -17.61
N GLN A 412 8.93 -32.49 -17.75
CA GLN A 412 8.68 -33.88 -18.15
C GLN A 412 7.82 -34.62 -17.11
N ARG A 413 8.03 -34.39 -15.81
CA ARG A 413 7.17 -34.95 -14.76
C ARG A 413 5.72 -34.52 -14.90
N LEU A 414 5.48 -33.24 -15.19
CA LEU A 414 4.12 -32.70 -15.40
C LEU A 414 3.48 -33.29 -16.66
N ILE A 415 4.24 -33.41 -17.75
CA ILE A 415 3.80 -34.02 -19.00
C ILE A 415 3.41 -35.49 -18.79
N THR A 416 4.23 -36.26 -18.07
CA THR A 416 3.93 -37.67 -17.74
C THR A 416 2.62 -37.79 -16.96
N ASN A 417 2.40 -36.94 -15.95
CA ASN A 417 1.17 -36.96 -15.15
C ASN A 417 -0.07 -36.57 -15.98
N ALA A 418 0.03 -35.53 -16.80
CA ALA A 418 -1.07 -35.11 -17.66
C ALA A 418 -1.39 -36.13 -18.77
N ARG A 419 -0.39 -36.85 -19.28
CA ARG A 419 -0.60 -37.96 -20.22
C ARG A 419 -1.27 -39.15 -19.53
N ALA A 420 -0.84 -39.53 -18.33
CA ALA A 420 -1.46 -40.63 -17.58
C ALA A 420 -2.97 -40.40 -17.39
N VAL A 421 -3.37 -39.20 -16.97
CA VAL A 421 -4.79 -38.84 -16.81
C VAL A 421 -5.57 -38.94 -18.13
N ARG A 422 -5.01 -38.47 -19.25
CA ARG A 422 -5.68 -38.56 -20.56
C ARG A 422 -5.70 -39.97 -21.13
N THR A 423 -4.72 -40.81 -20.83
CA THR A 423 -4.75 -42.22 -21.25
C THR A 423 -5.88 -42.97 -20.54
N THR A 424 -6.11 -42.68 -19.25
CA THR A 424 -7.18 -43.31 -18.48
C THR A 424 -8.57 -42.70 -18.78
N ALA A 425 -8.64 -41.41 -19.06
CA ALA A 425 -9.86 -40.71 -19.46
C ALA A 425 -9.64 -39.92 -20.78
N PRO A 426 -9.83 -40.55 -21.96
CA PRO A 426 -9.52 -39.95 -23.27
C PRO A 426 -10.33 -38.70 -23.60
N ARG A 427 -11.51 -38.55 -22.98
CA ARG A 427 -12.38 -37.39 -23.12
C ARG A 427 -12.10 -36.28 -22.09
N SER A 428 -11.15 -36.48 -21.18
CA SER A 428 -10.79 -35.47 -20.18
C SER A 428 -9.90 -34.38 -20.79
N ARG A 429 -10.05 -33.14 -20.29
CA ARG A 429 -9.17 -32.02 -20.63
C ARG A 429 -8.24 -31.71 -19.45
N THR A 430 -7.03 -31.27 -19.76
CA THR A 430 -5.98 -31.00 -18.75
C THR A 430 -5.49 -29.56 -18.84
N ALA A 431 -5.34 -28.90 -17.69
CA ALA A 431 -4.74 -27.57 -17.58
C ALA A 431 -3.68 -27.51 -16.49
N LEU A 432 -2.69 -26.64 -16.66
CA LEU A 432 -1.61 -26.41 -15.73
C LEU A 432 -1.65 -24.98 -15.19
N ILE A 433 -1.61 -24.84 -13.86
CA ILE A 433 -1.44 -23.56 -13.17
C ILE A 433 -0.05 -23.56 -12.54
N VAL A 434 0.75 -22.57 -12.89
CA VAL A 434 2.11 -22.38 -12.38
C VAL A 434 2.12 -21.25 -11.36
N ASN A 435 2.32 -21.59 -10.10
CA ASN A 435 2.55 -20.67 -9.00
C ASN A 435 4.02 -20.18 -9.00
N GLY A 436 4.27 -19.15 -9.80
CA GLY A 436 5.59 -18.53 -9.94
C GLY A 436 6.09 -18.57 -11.38
N PHE A 437 7.31 -19.07 -11.58
CA PHE A 437 8.03 -18.90 -12.83
C PHE A 437 7.91 -20.11 -13.76
N LEU A 438 7.63 -19.87 -15.05
CA LEU A 438 7.70 -20.86 -16.12
C LEU A 438 8.79 -20.43 -17.10
N ALA A 439 9.85 -21.25 -17.26
CA ALA A 439 10.93 -20.94 -18.19
C ALA A 439 10.48 -21.06 -19.66
N ASP A 440 10.85 -20.12 -20.51
CA ASP A 440 10.46 -20.12 -21.93
C ASP A 440 10.90 -21.35 -22.74
N PRO A 441 12.08 -21.97 -22.49
CA PRO A 441 12.47 -23.19 -23.20
C PRO A 441 11.50 -24.36 -23.00
N VAL A 442 10.90 -24.49 -21.81
CA VAL A 442 9.99 -25.60 -21.48
C VAL A 442 8.51 -25.26 -21.70
N ARG A 443 8.21 -23.99 -21.99
CA ARG A 443 6.84 -23.50 -22.23
C ARG A 443 6.23 -24.22 -23.43
N ARG A 444 6.96 -24.34 -24.54
CA ARG A 444 6.45 -24.98 -25.77
C ARG A 444 6.07 -26.45 -25.55
N ASP A 445 6.93 -27.20 -24.88
CA ASP A 445 6.68 -28.62 -24.62
C ASP A 445 5.44 -28.85 -23.73
N LEU A 446 5.20 -27.91 -22.79
CA LEU A 446 4.01 -27.91 -21.94
C LEU A 446 2.75 -27.46 -22.70
N GLU A 447 2.85 -26.47 -23.58
CA GLU A 447 1.72 -26.02 -24.42
C GLU A 447 1.25 -27.12 -25.38
N GLU A 448 2.17 -27.88 -25.99
CA GLU A 448 1.84 -29.01 -26.85
C GLU A 448 1.26 -30.20 -26.05
N SER A 449 1.72 -30.35 -24.81
CA SER A 449 1.34 -31.48 -23.98
C SER A 449 0.09 -31.24 -23.17
N PHE A 450 -0.38 -30.02 -22.89
CA PHE A 450 -1.65 -29.80 -22.15
C PHE A 450 -2.80 -29.50 -23.13
N SER A 451 -4.04 -29.58 -22.66
CA SER A 451 -5.21 -29.25 -23.52
C SER A 451 -5.38 -27.74 -23.72
N GLU A 452 -4.84 -26.96 -22.80
CA GLU A 452 -4.87 -25.50 -22.77
C GLU A 452 -3.47 -25.00 -22.35
N PRO A 453 -3.07 -23.78 -22.77
CA PRO A 453 -1.76 -23.23 -22.42
C PRO A 453 -1.60 -23.06 -20.90
N PRO A 454 -0.39 -23.24 -20.34
CA PRO A 454 -0.14 -23.07 -18.92
C PRO A 454 -0.51 -21.67 -18.43
N LEU A 455 -1.32 -21.60 -17.38
CA LEU A 455 -1.71 -20.35 -16.73
C LEU A 455 -0.69 -20.01 -15.64
N ILE A 456 -0.05 -18.85 -15.75
CA ILE A 456 0.84 -18.34 -14.70
C ILE A 456 0.00 -17.59 -13.67
N PHE A 457 0.14 -17.95 -12.39
CA PHE A 457 -0.58 -17.28 -11.32
C PHE A 457 -0.12 -15.82 -11.17
N ALA A 458 -1.04 -14.88 -11.32
CA ALA A 458 -0.83 -13.45 -11.10
C ALA A 458 -2.00 -12.87 -10.29
N ARG A 459 -1.72 -12.34 -9.09
CA ARG A 459 -2.75 -12.03 -8.09
C ARG A 459 -3.86 -11.10 -8.59
N GLU A 460 -3.53 -10.08 -9.39
CA GLU A 460 -4.53 -9.12 -9.87
C GLU A 460 -5.41 -9.68 -11.00
N ARG A 461 -4.87 -10.53 -11.87
CA ARG A 461 -5.54 -11.01 -13.09
C ARG A 461 -6.06 -12.44 -13.00
N PHE A 462 -5.68 -13.17 -11.96
CA PHE A 462 -5.95 -14.61 -11.86
C PHE A 462 -7.44 -14.94 -11.96
N SER A 463 -8.33 -14.16 -11.35
CA SER A 463 -9.78 -14.45 -11.39
C SER A 463 -10.32 -14.40 -12.82
N GLU A 464 -9.98 -13.39 -13.61
CA GLU A 464 -10.42 -13.25 -15.01
C GLU A 464 -9.80 -14.31 -15.93
N ASP A 465 -8.49 -14.53 -15.78
CA ASP A 465 -7.75 -15.48 -16.60
C ASP A 465 -8.18 -16.93 -16.30
N PHE A 466 -8.43 -17.26 -15.03
CA PHE A 466 -8.90 -18.56 -14.59
C PHE A 466 -10.35 -18.83 -15.03
N GLU A 467 -11.23 -17.82 -14.97
CA GLU A 467 -12.58 -17.94 -15.51
C GLU A 467 -12.56 -18.23 -17.02
N SER A 468 -11.71 -17.52 -17.76
CA SER A 468 -11.54 -17.73 -19.18
C SER A 468 -10.99 -19.13 -19.49
N LEU A 469 -10.01 -19.59 -18.69
CA LEU A 469 -9.47 -20.95 -18.78
C LEU A 469 -10.55 -22.02 -18.55
N LEU A 470 -11.36 -21.87 -17.49
CA LEU A 470 -12.44 -22.81 -17.18
C LEU A 470 -13.49 -22.86 -18.31
N ARG A 471 -13.88 -21.71 -18.88
CA ARG A 471 -14.80 -21.67 -20.02
C ARG A 471 -14.26 -22.45 -21.22
N ARG A 472 -12.95 -22.32 -21.53
CA ARG A 472 -12.31 -23.07 -22.61
C ARG A 472 -12.21 -24.56 -22.31
N LEU A 473 -11.99 -24.94 -21.05
CA LEU A 473 -11.94 -26.34 -20.63
C LEU A 473 -13.31 -27.03 -20.71
N THR A 474 -14.36 -26.40 -20.17
CA THR A 474 -15.68 -27.04 -20.04
C THR A 474 -16.58 -26.83 -21.26
N GLY A 475 -16.43 -25.73 -22.00
CA GLY A 475 -17.31 -25.39 -23.13
C GLY A 475 -17.41 -26.48 -24.20
N PRO A 476 -16.29 -27.04 -24.70
CA PRO A 476 -16.32 -28.13 -25.68
C PRO A 476 -16.92 -29.44 -25.14
N LEU A 477 -16.77 -29.72 -23.84
CA LEU A 477 -17.33 -30.90 -23.19
C LEU A 477 -18.84 -30.75 -23.01
N GLU A 478 -19.32 -29.55 -22.67
CA GLU A 478 -20.76 -29.25 -22.56
C GLU A 478 -21.47 -29.23 -23.92
N ALA A 479 -20.79 -28.79 -24.99
CA ALA A 479 -21.34 -28.78 -26.35
C ALA A 479 -21.51 -30.20 -26.95
N ALA A 480 -20.76 -31.19 -26.47
CA ALA A 480 -20.79 -32.56 -26.99
C ALA A 480 -22.00 -33.39 -26.52
N GLU A 481 -22.67 -33.00 -25.42
CA GLU A 481 -23.76 -33.79 -24.80
C GLU A 481 -25.19 -33.26 -25.05
N GLY A 482 -25.34 -32.15 -25.78
CA GLY A 482 -26.65 -31.64 -26.24
C GLY A 482 -27.39 -30.68 -25.29
N GLU A 483 -28.37 -29.95 -25.82
CA GLU A 483 -29.03 -28.78 -25.17
C GLU A 483 -29.74 -29.09 -23.84
N THR A 484 -30.31 -30.29 -23.68
CA THR A 484 -31.05 -30.69 -22.48
C THR A 484 -30.14 -30.96 -21.27
N ALA A 485 -28.92 -31.42 -21.51
CA ALA A 485 -27.90 -31.60 -20.48
C ALA A 485 -27.40 -30.24 -19.96
N VAL A 486 -27.19 -29.28 -20.87
CA VAL A 486 -26.80 -27.90 -20.57
C VAL A 486 -27.83 -27.20 -19.69
N ILE A 487 -29.13 -27.37 -19.97
CA ILE A 487 -30.22 -26.80 -19.16
C ILE A 487 -30.22 -27.38 -17.74
N ARG A 488 -30.03 -28.70 -17.58
CA ARG A 488 -29.96 -29.33 -16.25
C ARG A 488 -28.74 -28.86 -15.46
N ALA A 489 -27.58 -28.76 -16.10
CA ALA A 489 -26.37 -28.21 -15.50
C ALA A 489 -26.54 -26.73 -15.11
N ASN A 490 -27.29 -25.94 -15.88
CA ASN A 490 -27.62 -24.56 -15.54
C ASN A 490 -28.56 -24.46 -14.32
N ILE A 491 -29.54 -25.37 -14.21
CA ILE A 491 -30.45 -25.42 -13.05
C ILE A 491 -29.68 -25.81 -11.78
N SER A 492 -28.80 -26.81 -11.86
CA SER A 492 -27.93 -27.18 -10.72
C SER A 492 -26.98 -26.04 -10.33
N ARG A 493 -26.39 -25.33 -11.30
CA ARG A 493 -25.60 -24.12 -11.07
C ARG A 493 -26.40 -23.01 -10.39
N LEU A 494 -27.64 -22.79 -10.81
CA LEU A 494 -28.52 -21.77 -10.22
C LEU A 494 -28.88 -22.11 -8.77
N ALA A 495 -29.18 -23.38 -8.48
CA ALA A 495 -29.47 -23.85 -7.12
C ALA A 495 -28.24 -23.71 -6.19
N ALA A 496 -27.05 -24.06 -6.69
CA ALA A 496 -25.80 -23.89 -5.95
C ALA A 496 -25.43 -22.39 -5.77
N ALA A 497 -25.65 -21.56 -6.78
CA ALA A 497 -25.48 -20.10 -6.69
C ALA A 497 -26.43 -19.48 -5.66
N GLN A 498 -27.68 -19.93 -5.60
CA GLN A 498 -28.66 -19.48 -4.60
C GLN A 498 -28.22 -19.86 -3.17
N THR A 499 -27.71 -21.07 -2.97
CA THR A 499 -27.23 -21.54 -1.66
C THR A 499 -26.00 -20.74 -1.21
N ASN A 500 -25.09 -20.43 -2.14
CA ASN A 500 -23.92 -19.59 -1.85
C ASN A 500 -24.31 -18.14 -1.56
N ALA A 501 -25.30 -17.59 -2.27
CA ALA A 501 -25.83 -16.25 -1.99
C ALA A 501 -26.46 -16.16 -0.60
N GLN A 502 -27.21 -17.19 -0.17
CA GLN A 502 -27.76 -17.25 1.19
C GLN A 502 -26.66 -17.27 2.26
N ARG A 503 -25.62 -18.09 2.08
CA ARG A 503 -24.48 -18.15 3.00
C ARG A 503 -23.71 -16.82 3.04
N TYR A 504 -23.54 -16.16 1.90
CA TYR A 504 -22.89 -14.84 1.83
C TYR A 504 -23.73 -13.75 2.52
N LEU A 505 -25.06 -13.81 2.44
CA LEU A 505 -25.94 -12.91 3.20
C LEU A 505 -25.85 -13.13 4.70
N GLU A 506 -25.72 -14.38 5.16
CA GLU A 506 -25.47 -14.71 6.57
C GLU A 506 -24.11 -14.16 7.03
N GLU A 507 -23.07 -14.27 6.19
CA GLU A 507 -21.73 -13.76 6.48
C GLU A 507 -21.68 -12.22 6.52
N LEU A 508 -22.39 -11.54 5.61
CA LEU A 508 -22.58 -10.09 5.64
C LEU A 508 -23.35 -9.64 6.88
N ALA A 509 -24.37 -10.38 7.32
CA ALA A 509 -25.09 -10.06 8.55
C ALA A 509 -24.17 -10.09 9.77
N LEU A 510 -23.32 -11.12 9.87
CA LEU A 510 -22.30 -11.25 10.91
C LEU A 510 -21.25 -10.12 10.83
N GLN A 511 -20.84 -9.72 9.63
CA GLN A 511 -19.86 -8.65 9.44
C GLN A 511 -20.42 -7.26 9.79
N VAL A 512 -21.68 -6.99 9.45
CA VAL A 512 -22.38 -5.74 9.82
C VAL A 512 -22.55 -5.65 11.34
N GLU A 513 -22.88 -6.75 12.00
CA GLU A 513 -22.98 -6.82 13.46
C GLU A 513 -21.62 -6.58 14.12
N SER A 514 -20.55 -7.19 13.60
CA SER A 514 -19.18 -6.91 14.05
C SER A 514 -18.76 -5.46 13.83
N MET A 515 -19.12 -4.84 12.70
CA MET A 515 -18.81 -3.44 12.41
C MET A 515 -19.52 -2.51 13.39
N ARG A 516 -20.79 -2.79 13.70
CA ARG A 516 -21.58 -2.05 14.69
C ARG A 516 -20.92 -2.11 16.07
N ASP A 517 -20.50 -3.29 16.50
CA ASP A 517 -19.76 -3.49 17.76
C ASP A 517 -18.46 -2.69 17.83
N THR A 518 -17.65 -2.69 16.77
CA THR A 518 -16.43 -1.87 16.71
C THR A 518 -16.72 -0.38 16.72
N THR A 519 -17.80 0.04 16.08
CA THR A 519 -18.20 1.45 16.01
C THR A 519 -18.69 1.94 17.37
N GLU A 520 -19.50 1.15 18.09
CA GLU A 520 -19.93 1.45 19.46
C GLU A 520 -18.73 1.54 20.41
N ARG A 521 -17.73 0.66 20.28
CA ARG A 521 -16.48 0.74 21.06
C ARG A 521 -15.65 1.98 20.73
N GLN A 522 -15.60 2.40 19.48
CA GLN A 522 -14.91 3.63 19.06
C GLN A 522 -15.61 4.89 19.56
N TYR A 523 -16.95 4.94 19.51
CA TYR A 523 -17.72 6.04 20.12
C TYR A 523 -17.53 6.10 21.64
N ALA A 524 -17.49 4.95 22.32
CA ALA A 524 -17.21 4.88 23.75
C ALA A 524 -15.75 5.27 24.11
N ALA A 525 -14.80 5.13 23.19
CA ALA A 525 -13.43 5.61 23.35
C ALA A 525 -13.35 7.13 23.13
N LEU A 526 -13.94 7.64 22.05
CA LEU A 526 -14.00 9.09 21.76
C LEU A 526 -14.76 9.87 22.85
N ALA A 527 -15.83 9.30 23.40
CA ALA A 527 -16.55 9.90 24.52
C ALA A 527 -15.71 9.97 25.80
N ARG A 528 -14.78 9.03 26.01
CA ARG A 528 -13.80 9.05 27.11
C ARG A 528 -12.70 10.07 26.86
N ASP A 529 -12.15 10.11 25.65
CA ASP A 529 -11.12 11.09 25.27
C ASP A 529 -11.63 12.54 25.36
N LEU A 530 -12.90 12.78 25.01
CA LEU A 530 -13.54 14.09 25.19
C LEU A 530 -13.85 14.42 26.66
N GLN A 531 -14.03 13.42 27.53
CA GLN A 531 -14.18 13.62 28.97
C GLN A 531 -12.85 13.89 29.69
N ASP A 532 -11.73 13.39 29.15
CA ASP A 532 -10.37 13.62 29.69
C ASP A 532 -9.81 15.02 29.39
N LEU A 533 -10.45 15.78 28.49
CA LEU A 533 -10.06 17.16 28.15
C LEU A 533 -10.59 18.23 29.14
N ASP A 534 -11.25 17.85 30.25
CA ASP A 534 -11.65 18.79 31.31
C ASP A 534 -10.60 18.84 32.45
N PRO A 535 -9.70 19.86 32.47
CA PRO A 535 -8.62 19.97 33.45
C PRO A 535 -9.09 20.26 34.89
N ARG A 536 -10.40 20.36 35.14
CA ARG A 536 -10.98 20.57 36.48
C ARG A 536 -11.18 19.26 37.27
N ARG A 537 -11.18 18.10 36.62
CA ARG A 537 -11.16 16.78 37.28
C ARG A 537 -9.73 16.33 37.58
N ARG A 538 -9.05 17.01 38.52
CA ARG A 538 -7.89 16.39 39.17
C ARG A 538 -8.39 15.22 40.01
N GLN A 539 -8.11 13.99 39.56
CA GLN A 539 -8.42 12.76 40.28
C GLN A 539 -8.01 12.91 41.75
N ARG A 540 -8.98 12.87 42.66
CA ARG A 540 -8.68 12.74 44.08
C ARG A 540 -8.09 11.33 44.26
N PRO A 541 -6.88 11.19 44.82
CA PRO A 541 -6.33 9.87 45.11
C PRO A 541 -7.27 9.12 46.06
N LEU A 542 -7.34 7.79 45.92
CA LEU A 542 -8.10 6.94 46.84
C LEU A 542 -7.65 7.18 48.28
N PRO A 543 -8.54 7.00 49.26
CA PRO A 543 -8.14 6.94 50.66
C PRO A 543 -7.06 5.89 50.88
N GLU A 544 -6.08 6.21 51.72
CA GLU A 544 -4.89 5.38 51.97
C GLU A 544 -5.25 3.94 52.35
N HIS A 545 -6.29 3.74 53.16
CA HIS A 545 -6.73 2.41 53.58
C HIS A 545 -7.34 1.57 52.44
N VAL A 546 -7.90 2.20 51.41
CA VAL A 546 -8.43 1.51 50.22
C VAL A 546 -7.29 1.22 49.23
N GLU A 547 -6.35 2.14 49.08
CA GLU A 547 -5.15 1.96 48.26
C GLU A 547 -4.30 0.78 48.77
N VAL A 548 -4.19 0.63 50.09
CA VAL A 548 -3.51 -0.51 50.73
C VAL A 548 -4.17 -1.84 50.35
N ILE A 549 -5.50 -1.91 50.29
CA ILE A 549 -6.23 -3.15 49.92
C ILE A 549 -5.90 -3.55 48.47
N PHE A 550 -5.93 -2.61 47.52
CA PHE A 550 -5.58 -2.90 46.12
C PHE A 550 -4.10 -3.26 45.96
N THR A 551 -3.22 -2.54 46.66
CA THR A 551 -1.77 -2.77 46.60
C THR A 551 -1.41 -4.15 47.17
N GLU A 552 -2.04 -4.56 48.27
CA GLU A 552 -1.87 -5.88 48.88
C GLU A 552 -2.21 -7.00 47.88
N VAL A 553 -3.38 -6.94 47.25
CA VAL A 553 -3.83 -7.98 46.31
C VAL A 553 -2.94 -8.04 45.06
N VAL A 554 -2.56 -6.90 44.48
CA VAL A 554 -1.67 -6.87 43.31
C VAL A 554 -0.27 -7.40 43.66
N THR A 555 0.25 -7.05 44.83
CA THR A 555 1.58 -7.49 45.29
C THR A 555 1.59 -9.00 45.50
N GLU A 556 0.57 -9.55 46.17
CA GLU A 556 0.46 -10.98 46.38
C GLU A 556 0.24 -11.74 45.05
N LEU A 557 -0.52 -11.17 44.09
CA LEU A 557 -0.74 -11.77 42.76
C LEU A 557 0.56 -11.84 41.96
N LYS A 558 1.38 -10.78 42.01
CA LYS A 558 2.70 -10.74 41.38
C LYS A 558 3.67 -11.72 42.05
N ALA A 559 3.63 -11.81 43.38
CA ALA A 559 4.43 -12.77 44.14
C ALA A 559 4.05 -14.23 43.82
N LEU A 560 2.76 -14.51 43.62
CA LEU A 560 2.26 -15.85 43.29
C LEU A 560 2.64 -16.27 41.86
N THR A 561 2.57 -15.34 40.91
CA THR A 561 2.87 -15.60 39.49
C THR A 561 4.35 -15.73 39.21
N GLY A 562 5.22 -15.05 39.97
CA GLY A 562 6.68 -15.20 39.92
C GLY A 562 7.33 -14.77 38.58
N LEU A 563 6.53 -14.19 37.68
CA LEU A 563 6.93 -13.89 36.31
C LEU A 563 8.04 -12.83 36.26
N ASP A 564 7.92 -11.78 37.06
CA ASP A 564 8.90 -10.69 37.09
C ASP A 564 10.26 -11.16 37.65
N ALA A 565 10.26 -12.09 38.61
CA ALA A 565 11.49 -12.71 39.11
C ALA A 565 12.12 -13.63 38.06
N ALA A 566 11.32 -14.45 37.36
CA ALA A 566 11.81 -15.33 36.30
C ALA A 566 12.36 -14.55 35.09
N LEU A 567 11.72 -13.45 34.71
CA LEU A 567 12.21 -12.54 33.68
C LEU A 567 13.43 -11.76 34.16
N GLY A 568 13.46 -11.31 35.41
CA GLY A 568 14.64 -10.66 36.01
C GLY A 568 15.87 -11.56 35.98
N GLU A 569 15.71 -12.85 36.29
CA GLU A 569 16.79 -13.84 36.18
C GLU A 569 17.30 -14.02 34.74
N LEU A 570 16.42 -13.97 33.73
CA LEU A 570 16.80 -14.05 32.31
C LEU A 570 17.75 -12.92 31.89
N PHE A 571 17.60 -11.73 32.49
CA PHE A 571 18.38 -10.55 32.16
C PHE A 571 19.50 -10.26 33.17
N SER A 572 19.69 -11.12 34.18
CA SER A 572 20.81 -11.05 35.12
C SER A 572 22.05 -11.76 34.55
N ALA A 573 23.20 -11.08 34.55
CA ALA A 573 24.40 -11.46 33.78
C ALA A 573 25.18 -12.69 34.28
N GLU A 574 24.71 -13.40 35.31
CA GLU A 574 25.54 -14.38 36.05
C GLU A 574 25.33 -15.86 35.67
N SER A 575 24.49 -16.20 34.68
CA SER A 575 24.40 -17.60 34.21
C SER A 575 23.87 -17.76 32.77
N PRO A 576 24.76 -17.96 31.77
CA PRO A 576 24.39 -18.18 30.38
C PRO A 576 23.48 -19.40 30.13
N GLY A 577 23.41 -20.34 31.09
CA GLY A 577 22.57 -21.55 31.01
C GLY A 577 21.12 -21.38 31.48
N SER A 578 20.75 -20.27 32.15
CA SER A 578 19.36 -20.06 32.64
C SER A 578 18.40 -19.62 31.53
N VAL A 579 18.93 -18.96 30.48
CA VAL A 579 18.14 -18.34 29.41
C VAL A 579 17.37 -19.37 28.59
N SER A 580 18.03 -20.44 28.16
CA SER A 580 17.39 -21.51 27.40
C SER A 580 16.38 -22.28 28.24
N GLY A 581 16.60 -22.42 29.56
CA GLY A 581 15.71 -23.16 30.45
C GLY A 581 14.36 -22.46 30.67
N VAL A 582 14.36 -21.14 30.86
CA VAL A 582 13.12 -20.35 31.04
C VAL A 582 12.38 -20.18 29.72
N LEU A 583 13.09 -19.95 28.61
CA LEU A 583 12.47 -19.86 27.28
C LEU A 583 11.78 -21.17 26.87
N LEU A 584 12.41 -22.33 27.10
CA LEU A 584 11.80 -23.62 26.78
C LEU A 584 10.51 -23.88 27.59
N ARG A 585 10.41 -23.35 28.82
CA ARG A 585 9.23 -23.50 29.69
C ARG A 585 8.11 -22.54 29.30
N LEU A 586 8.45 -21.32 28.88
CA LEU A 586 7.50 -20.34 28.33
C LEU A 586 6.90 -20.76 26.98
N HIS A 587 7.58 -21.65 26.23
CA HIS A 587 7.05 -22.24 25.00
C HIS A 587 5.93 -23.27 25.22
N SER A 588 5.65 -23.67 26.46
CA SER A 588 4.54 -24.57 26.74
C SER A 588 3.20 -23.83 26.59
N SER A 589 2.25 -24.42 25.88
CA SER A 589 0.91 -23.85 25.69
C SER A 589 0.14 -23.66 27.01
N GLU A 590 0.53 -24.40 28.05
CA GLU A 590 0.04 -24.28 29.41
C GLU A 590 0.62 -23.05 30.12
N ALA A 591 1.93 -22.77 30.02
CA ALA A 591 2.52 -21.54 30.55
C ALA A 591 1.90 -20.29 29.93
N VAL A 592 1.73 -20.26 28.60
CA VAL A 592 1.12 -19.12 27.91
C VAL A 592 -0.31 -18.88 28.39
N ARG A 593 -1.09 -19.95 28.56
CA ARG A 593 -2.46 -19.86 29.07
C ARG A 593 -2.49 -19.29 30.48
N THR A 594 -1.64 -19.78 31.38
CA THR A 594 -1.64 -19.30 32.76
C THR A 594 -1.09 -17.88 32.90
N VAL A 595 -0.10 -17.47 32.10
CA VAL A 595 0.31 -16.05 32.00
C VAL A 595 -0.86 -15.19 31.53
N GLY A 596 -1.64 -15.68 30.56
CA GLY A 596 -2.85 -15.02 30.08
C GLY A 596 -3.88 -14.81 31.20
N VAL A 597 -4.14 -15.85 32.01
CA VAL A 597 -5.05 -15.76 33.17
C VAL A 597 -4.53 -14.75 34.19
N ALA A 598 -3.24 -14.79 34.53
CA ALA A 598 -2.61 -13.85 35.46
C ALA A 598 -2.75 -12.40 35.02
N LYS A 599 -2.48 -12.12 33.73
CA LYS A 599 -2.59 -10.77 33.17
C LYS A 599 -4.03 -10.30 33.05
N LEU A 600 -4.96 -11.20 32.76
CA LEU A 600 -6.38 -10.87 32.73
C LEU A 600 -6.90 -10.54 34.14
N THR A 601 -6.46 -11.26 35.18
CA THR A 601 -6.77 -10.95 36.57
C THR A 601 -6.15 -9.61 37.01
N GLU A 602 -4.90 -9.32 36.63
CA GLU A 602 -4.25 -8.02 36.91
C GLU A 602 -5.01 -6.86 36.23
N ALA A 603 -5.39 -7.03 34.96
CA ALA A 603 -6.16 -6.05 34.21
C ALA A 603 -7.56 -5.83 34.82
N LEU A 604 -8.22 -6.89 35.30
CA LEU A 604 -9.51 -6.80 35.97
C LEU A 604 -9.41 -6.01 37.29
N ILE A 605 -8.38 -6.26 38.10
CA ILE A 605 -8.13 -5.51 39.35
C ILE A 605 -7.85 -4.04 39.06
N ALA A 606 -7.04 -3.76 38.03
CA ALA A 606 -6.74 -2.39 37.61
C ALA A 606 -8.00 -1.65 37.14
N ALA A 607 -8.82 -2.28 36.29
CA ALA A 607 -10.07 -1.70 35.83
C ALA A 607 -11.05 -1.47 36.99
N PHE A 608 -11.12 -2.39 37.95
CA PHE A 608 -11.94 -2.21 39.15
C PHE A 608 -11.45 -1.05 40.01
N ARG A 609 -10.13 -0.93 40.23
CA ARG A 609 -9.51 0.20 40.94
C ARG A 609 -9.86 1.53 40.27
N THR A 610 -9.68 1.64 38.96
CA THR A 610 -10.00 2.87 38.21
C THR A 610 -11.48 3.22 38.30
N ALA A 611 -12.38 2.24 38.21
CA ALA A 611 -13.81 2.48 38.40
C ALA A 611 -14.15 3.00 39.82
N VAL A 612 -13.43 2.53 40.85
CA VAL A 612 -13.57 3.01 42.23
C VAL A 612 -12.95 4.41 42.40
N GLU A 613 -11.81 4.69 41.76
CA GLU A 613 -11.19 6.03 41.71
C GLU A 613 -12.12 7.05 41.08
N ASP A 614 -12.68 6.73 39.92
CA ASP A 614 -13.62 7.60 39.20
C ASP A 614 -14.90 7.83 40.00
N TRP A 615 -15.41 6.79 40.65
CA TRP A 615 -16.55 6.88 41.55
C TRP A 615 -16.24 7.78 42.75
N TYR A 616 -15.06 7.63 43.36
CA TYR A 616 -14.63 8.42 44.52
C TYR A 616 -14.41 9.89 44.15
N GLY A 617 -13.83 10.15 42.97
CA GLY A 617 -13.64 11.49 42.43
C GLY A 617 -14.95 12.24 42.15
N GLN A 618 -16.06 11.52 41.99
CA GLN A 618 -17.41 12.07 41.80
C GLN A 618 -18.16 12.32 43.12
N LEU A 619 -17.53 12.12 44.29
CA LEU A 619 -18.15 12.40 45.58
C LEU A 619 -18.00 13.89 45.97
N ASP A 620 -19.14 14.56 46.13
CA ASP A 620 -19.21 15.97 46.54
C ASP A 620 -18.91 16.20 48.05
N GLY A 621 -18.64 15.15 48.84
CA GLY A 621 -18.40 15.23 50.29
C GLY A 621 -17.62 14.03 50.86
N ALA A 622 -17.24 14.10 52.15
CA ALA A 622 -16.40 13.09 52.82
C ALA A 622 -17.11 11.76 53.11
N THR A 623 -18.45 11.77 53.17
CA THR A 623 -19.27 10.58 53.42
C THR A 623 -20.17 10.28 52.22
N PRO A 624 -20.08 9.08 51.61
CA PRO A 624 -20.93 8.69 50.48
C PRO A 624 -22.40 8.58 50.88
N SER A 625 -23.32 9.03 50.02
CA SER A 625 -24.76 8.80 50.17
C SER A 625 -25.14 7.34 49.91
N ALA A 626 -26.33 6.92 50.37
CA ALA A 626 -26.83 5.55 50.16
C ALA A 626 -26.87 5.15 48.67
N ARG A 627 -27.26 6.09 47.79
CA ARG A 627 -27.28 5.87 46.33
C ARG A 627 -25.87 5.70 45.74
N GLN A 628 -24.89 6.43 46.28
CA GLN A 628 -23.50 6.29 45.86
C GLN A 628 -22.90 4.95 46.33
N LEU A 629 -23.23 4.49 47.54
CA LEU A 629 -22.85 3.17 48.05
C LEU A 629 -23.48 2.03 47.25
N GLU A 630 -24.73 2.19 46.80
CA GLU A 630 -25.39 1.23 45.92
C GLU A 630 -24.68 1.12 44.56
N ARG A 631 -24.23 2.25 44.00
CA ARG A 631 -23.42 2.27 42.76
C ARG A 631 -22.07 1.58 42.95
N LEU A 632 -21.39 1.79 44.09
CA LEU A 632 -20.17 1.04 44.43
C LEU A 632 -20.46 -0.46 44.53
N ALA A 633 -21.59 -0.86 45.11
CA ALA A 633 -21.99 -2.26 45.22
C ALA A 633 -22.25 -2.91 43.84
N VAL A 634 -22.68 -2.14 42.83
CA VAL A 634 -22.78 -2.63 41.44
C VAL A 634 -21.40 -2.96 40.89
N PHE A 635 -20.40 -2.09 41.08
CA PHE A 635 -19.03 -2.36 40.64
C PHE A 635 -18.42 -3.57 41.33
N CYS A 636 -18.65 -3.71 42.65
CA CYS A 636 -18.19 -4.88 43.41
C CYS A 636 -18.81 -6.18 42.86
N ARG A 637 -20.13 -6.21 42.63
CA ARG A 637 -20.80 -7.39 42.05
C ARG A 637 -20.30 -7.71 40.65
N ALA A 638 -20.10 -6.71 39.81
CA ALA A 638 -19.59 -6.92 38.45
C ALA A 638 -18.16 -7.50 38.48
N PHE A 639 -17.31 -7.02 39.39
CA PHE A 639 -15.99 -7.60 39.62
C PHE A 639 -16.08 -9.06 40.07
N ASP A 640 -16.92 -9.35 41.08
CA ASP A 640 -17.09 -10.71 41.62
C ASP A 640 -17.60 -11.68 40.52
N THR A 641 -18.59 -11.28 39.72
CA THR A 641 -19.12 -12.10 38.62
C THR A 641 -18.06 -12.38 37.54
N VAL A 642 -17.26 -11.39 37.15
CA VAL A 642 -16.21 -11.61 36.15
C VAL A 642 -15.08 -12.48 36.73
N LEU A 643 -14.76 -12.31 38.01
CA LEU A 643 -13.76 -13.12 38.70
C LEU A 643 -14.17 -14.60 38.80
N GLU A 644 -15.46 -14.89 39.02
CA GLU A 644 -16.00 -16.26 39.05
C GLU A 644 -15.79 -17.03 37.74
N GLU A 645 -15.82 -16.34 36.60
CA GLU A 645 -15.61 -16.93 35.27
C GLU A 645 -14.12 -17.14 34.93
N LEU A 646 -13.21 -16.53 35.69
CA LEU A 646 -11.77 -16.69 35.47
C LEU A 646 -11.26 -17.99 36.10
N PRO A 647 -10.45 -18.80 35.39
CA PRO A 647 -9.87 -20.01 35.94
C PRO A 647 -8.66 -19.70 36.83
N VAL A 648 -8.88 -18.93 37.91
CA VAL A 648 -7.85 -18.45 38.86
C VAL A 648 -7.06 -19.61 39.50
N TYR A 649 -7.65 -20.81 39.58
CA TYR A 649 -6.97 -22.02 40.03
C TYR A 649 -5.75 -22.40 39.15
N GLN A 650 -5.71 -21.96 37.89
CA GLN A 650 -4.60 -22.25 36.97
C GLN A 650 -3.34 -21.47 37.32
N LEU A 651 -3.42 -20.38 38.10
CA LEU A 651 -2.27 -19.52 38.45
C LEU A 651 -1.12 -20.27 39.14
N ASN A 652 -1.42 -21.40 39.80
CA ASN A 652 -0.42 -22.29 40.39
C ASN A 652 0.53 -22.90 39.37
N THR A 653 -0.04 -23.31 38.23
CA THR A 653 0.68 -24.06 37.21
C THR A 653 1.82 -23.21 36.66
N LEU A 654 1.68 -21.88 36.64
CA LEU A 654 2.73 -20.98 36.16
C LEU A 654 3.97 -21.00 37.04
N ASN A 655 3.81 -20.91 38.36
CA ASN A 655 4.97 -20.89 39.25
C ASN A 655 5.65 -22.26 39.31
N ASP A 656 4.87 -23.35 39.25
CA ASP A 656 5.42 -24.71 39.17
C ASP A 656 6.16 -24.97 37.84
N LEU A 657 5.68 -24.40 36.73
CA LEU A 657 6.37 -24.42 35.44
C LEU A 657 7.62 -23.54 35.44
N LEU A 658 7.69 -22.48 36.26
CA LEU A 658 8.84 -21.57 36.32
C LEU A 658 9.89 -21.97 37.37
N ALA A 659 9.53 -22.75 38.39
CA ALA A 659 10.44 -23.18 39.46
C ALA A 659 11.58 -24.11 38.97
N ARG A 660 12.75 -24.07 39.64
CA ARG A 660 13.88 -24.98 39.35
C ARG A 660 13.68 -26.35 40.02
N PRO A 661 13.91 -27.48 39.33
CA PRO A 661 13.78 -28.82 39.93
C PRO A 661 15.06 -29.21 40.68
N SER A 662 15.36 -28.58 41.83
CA SER A 662 16.51 -29.04 42.64
C SER A 662 16.53 -28.48 44.07
N SER A 663 15.81 -29.11 45.00
CA SER A 663 16.21 -29.20 46.43
C SER A 663 15.26 -30.07 47.26
N ARG A 664 15.80 -30.77 48.26
CA ARG A 664 15.08 -31.60 49.25
C ARG A 664 14.09 -30.80 50.15
N THR A 665 13.90 -29.49 49.93
CA THR A 665 12.91 -28.62 50.58
C THR A 665 11.52 -28.62 49.91
N ALA A 666 11.35 -29.32 48.79
CA ALA A 666 10.14 -29.28 47.96
C ALA A 666 8.80 -29.52 48.70
N VAL A 667 8.78 -30.38 49.73
CA VAL A 667 7.53 -30.71 50.46
C VAL A 667 7.06 -29.57 51.38
N ILE A 668 7.99 -28.81 51.98
CA ILE A 668 7.65 -27.66 52.83
C ILE A 668 7.20 -26.49 51.96
N GLU A 669 7.91 -26.22 50.85
CA GLU A 669 7.54 -25.18 49.89
C GLU A 669 6.18 -25.46 49.24
N GLN A 670 5.88 -26.70 48.88
CA GLN A 670 4.58 -27.06 48.29
C GLN A 670 3.41 -26.82 49.25
N ARG A 671 3.57 -27.09 50.56
CA ARG A 671 2.55 -26.76 51.57
C ARG A 671 2.39 -25.26 51.78
N THR A 672 3.48 -24.50 51.76
CA THR A 672 3.42 -23.03 51.84
C THR A 672 2.75 -22.43 50.60
N ARG A 673 2.95 -23.03 49.41
CA ARG A 673 2.33 -22.60 48.15
C ARG A 673 0.82 -22.86 48.10
N SER A 674 0.37 -24.07 48.46
CA SER A 674 -1.07 -24.36 48.53
C SER A 674 -1.80 -23.47 49.54
N ARG A 675 -1.11 -23.09 50.63
CA ARG A 675 -1.66 -22.12 51.61
C ARG A 675 -1.77 -20.72 51.01
N ARG A 676 -0.70 -20.20 50.37
CA ARG A 676 -0.73 -18.89 49.70
C ARG A 676 -1.77 -18.80 48.59
N GLN A 677 -2.06 -19.89 47.90
CA GLN A 677 -3.13 -19.94 46.89
C GLN A 677 -4.51 -19.83 47.51
N ALA A 678 -4.78 -20.60 48.57
CA ALA A 678 -6.05 -20.49 49.30
C ALA A 678 -6.22 -19.05 49.84
N ASP A 679 -5.13 -18.47 50.36
CA ASP A 679 -5.09 -17.08 50.82
C ASP A 679 -5.34 -16.09 49.66
N MET A 680 -4.75 -16.31 48.46
CA MET A 680 -4.97 -15.47 47.26
C MET A 680 -6.42 -15.52 46.76
N TYR A 681 -6.99 -16.71 46.67
CA TYR A 681 -8.38 -16.85 46.23
C TYR A 681 -9.33 -16.16 47.21
N VAL A 682 -9.08 -16.31 48.52
CA VAL A 682 -9.81 -15.57 49.56
C VAL A 682 -9.63 -14.06 49.37
N LEU A 683 -8.40 -13.57 49.22
CA LEU A 683 -8.10 -12.15 49.00
C LEU A 683 -8.80 -11.56 47.76
N LEU A 684 -8.84 -12.29 46.65
CA LEU A 684 -9.51 -11.87 45.42
C LEU A 684 -11.04 -11.89 45.58
N SER A 685 -11.60 -12.96 46.15
CA SER A 685 -13.04 -13.09 46.37
C SER A 685 -13.58 -12.10 47.42
N GLU A 686 -12.75 -11.67 48.36
CA GLU A 686 -13.11 -10.68 49.38
C GLU A 686 -12.81 -9.23 48.96
N LEU A 687 -12.13 -9.00 47.82
CA LEU A 687 -11.67 -7.66 47.43
C LEU A 687 -12.84 -6.68 47.30
N GLY A 688 -13.90 -7.04 46.57
CA GLY A 688 -15.10 -6.22 46.44
C GLY A 688 -15.76 -5.92 47.79
N HIS A 689 -15.79 -6.91 48.69
CA HIS A 689 -16.33 -6.75 50.03
C HIS A 689 -15.49 -5.82 50.91
N ARG A 690 -14.17 -5.98 50.92
CA ARG A 690 -13.20 -5.18 51.69
C ARG A 690 -13.22 -3.73 51.25
N VAL A 691 -13.26 -3.47 49.93
CA VAL A 691 -13.38 -2.11 49.38
C VAL A 691 -14.71 -1.48 49.82
N ARG A 692 -15.82 -2.21 49.74
CA ARG A 692 -17.13 -1.70 50.19
C ARG A 692 -17.16 -1.39 51.70
N GLN A 693 -16.59 -2.27 52.52
CA GLN A 693 -16.49 -2.05 53.98
C GLN A 693 -15.60 -0.84 54.32
N ALA A 694 -14.49 -0.68 53.61
CA ALA A 694 -13.56 0.42 53.81
C ALA A 694 -14.20 1.80 53.60
N PHE A 695 -15.20 1.91 52.70
CA PHE A 695 -15.95 3.15 52.48
C PHE A 695 -17.18 3.29 53.40
N SER A 696 -17.72 2.20 53.96
CA SER A 696 -18.84 2.25 54.90
C SER A 696 -18.41 2.47 56.36
N ALA A 697 -17.20 2.03 56.74
CA ALA A 697 -16.65 2.18 58.09
C ALA A 697 -16.17 3.60 58.42
N THR A 698 -15.93 4.44 57.41
CA THR A 698 -15.53 5.86 57.55
C THR A 698 -16.69 6.81 57.95
N GLY A 699 -17.84 6.28 58.38
CA GLY A 699 -18.90 7.04 59.05
C GLY A 699 -18.55 7.42 60.50
N PRO A 700 -19.25 8.39 61.13
CA PRO A 700 -18.76 9.22 62.23
C PRO A 700 -18.62 8.58 63.63
N GLY A 701 -18.03 7.37 63.75
CA GLY A 701 -17.85 6.72 65.06
C GLY A 701 -16.76 5.65 65.19
N GLY A 702 -15.86 5.49 64.23
CA GLY A 702 -15.00 4.30 64.14
C GLY A 702 -13.50 4.44 64.43
N LEU A 703 -12.99 5.61 64.85
CA LEU A 703 -11.56 5.79 65.19
C LEU A 703 -11.36 5.94 66.70
N HIS A 704 -11.64 4.88 67.46
CA HIS A 704 -11.02 4.63 68.78
C HIS A 704 -10.83 3.12 68.95
N GLY A 705 -9.58 2.66 68.81
CA GLY A 705 -9.11 1.39 69.35
C GLY A 705 -8.76 0.29 68.34
N ARG A 706 -7.59 0.39 67.71
CA ARG A 706 -6.43 -0.49 67.99
C ARG A 706 -5.23 -0.09 67.16
#